data_AF-A0A3E0NL50-F1
#
_entry.id   AF-A0A3E0NL50-F1
#
_cell.length_a   1.000
_cell.length_b   1.000
_cell.length_c   1.000
_cell.angle_alpha   90.00
_cell.angle_beta   90.00
_cell.angle_gamma   90.00
#
_symmetry.space_group_name_H-M   'P 1'
#
loop_
_entity.id
_entity.type
_entity.pdbx_description
1 polymer ?
#
loop_
_entity_poly.entity_id
_entity_poly.type
_entity_poly.pdbx_seq_one_letter_code
_entity_poly.pdbx_strand_id
1 'polypeptide(L)'
;MSEAATNDPSRGRLVLRVVLLVLLLAVAAVLAVRAVRQVRTLAAVDEVCEAVGAADYDAAVEASGEMERLFAASLKRSSDAASRLVECRCAALSARGEELQCRREVAELLLDEHGVGWAPQRPLLVTGVDQLLADERPREAWRAIQRARQASGSPDLLRELELVARLRFEPEEVARQVTAARQRGEALPPEIVYTVVAESLSGSRPEEAIELLGPAPGAEASAEVVDRWYALRSGAEAQRGSLQGVVGALDAWRRRGLGEEEYRARLGLLAGNWWLTSSERQIELLTAALPGEERLEDPDLAVLVRSRLVRILASQGQLERALRLYDDSIERHGRLVGLDREELVRLRLESRDERAGERATSSATLVVDGLRGGDRLRLSPPPGAAADAELSELVARGSSLVVERPAGERPLWWLVRDAENRIVGRGTVWLTPGARSTVVLERRDQAASAPHTEPAVPARPTAGDGRRRVVLVLLDSADWRIVRYLLAADEVPVLARLLELGTRAVMLSDPPYTAAALAKLISPGADTFGLVELFHQLGQEVEALDFVGRNPVSFLEALLPGNQNLFEVVGAGERQALNLLQAVGAVSEERNATLIGPGGERRVQGGLQGTRQLTAEEIAAIPGLERDLESDSGRHLGEAAGELDNVLAVLRGGEVDLIAARVASLDLVTHATFGPLAEEGQHDGDLALLRFYRYLDLRLGEVLRAIDADDLLVVASDHGARTSFEHDEESLFVAVGPGLAGGGRVEEDLSIDGMGWWIARALGFERDWPRGGFESLAGAAAAELSRGGAEPSDG
;
A
#
# COMPACT_ATOMS: atom_id res chain seq x y z
N MET A 1 -5.18 -96.69 5.75
CA MET A 1 -6.55 -96.27 5.42
C MET A 1 -6.41 -94.98 4.63
N SER A 2 -6.90 -94.95 3.38
CA SER A 2 -6.66 -93.84 2.45
C SER A 2 -8.01 -93.29 2.00
N GLU A 3 -8.39 -92.13 2.52
CA GLU A 3 -9.58 -91.41 2.06
C GLU A 3 -9.26 -90.73 0.73
N ALA A 4 -9.58 -91.41 -0.37
CA ALA A 4 -9.53 -90.83 -1.70
C ALA A 4 -10.66 -89.81 -1.86
N ALA A 5 -10.40 -88.55 -1.50
CA ALA A 5 -11.33 -87.45 -1.73
C ALA A 5 -11.55 -87.24 -3.23
N THR A 6 -12.68 -87.73 -3.75
CA THR A 6 -13.09 -87.53 -5.14
C THR A 6 -13.38 -86.05 -5.38
N ASN A 7 -12.45 -85.35 -6.01
CA ASN A 7 -12.60 -83.95 -6.41
C ASN A 7 -13.61 -83.86 -7.57
N ASP A 8 -14.89 -83.70 -7.22
CA ASP A 8 -15.96 -83.52 -8.20
C ASP A 8 -15.87 -82.14 -8.88
N PRO A 9 -15.58 -82.06 -10.20
CA PRO A 9 -15.49 -80.80 -10.92
C PRO A 9 -16.82 -80.04 -11.02
N SER A 10 -17.96 -80.66 -10.66
CA SER A 10 -19.25 -79.97 -10.54
C SER A 10 -19.22 -78.90 -9.43
N ARG A 11 -18.54 -79.16 -8.30
CA ARG A 11 -18.48 -78.25 -7.14
C ARG A 11 -17.76 -76.94 -7.48
N GLY A 12 -16.65 -77.01 -8.22
CA GLY A 12 -15.91 -75.81 -8.64
C GLY A 12 -16.74 -74.88 -9.53
N ARG A 13 -17.54 -75.43 -10.45
CA ARG A 13 -18.45 -74.65 -11.31
C ARG A 13 -19.62 -74.04 -10.53
N LEU A 14 -20.12 -74.72 -9.49
CA LEU A 14 -21.16 -74.20 -8.61
C LEU A 14 -20.64 -73.00 -7.80
N VAL A 15 -19.48 -73.14 -7.15
CA VAL A 15 -18.85 -72.07 -6.35
C VAL A 15 -18.58 -70.84 -7.21
N LEU A 16 -18.00 -71.00 -8.41
CA LEU A 16 -17.72 -69.89 -9.31
C LEU A 16 -19.01 -69.12 -9.72
N ARG A 17 -20.11 -69.85 -9.99
CA ARG A 17 -21.41 -69.22 -10.31
C ARG A 17 -22.01 -68.47 -9.13
N VAL A 18 -21.90 -69.00 -7.91
CA VAL A 18 -22.36 -68.33 -6.69
C VAL A 18 -21.54 -67.06 -6.43
N VAL A 19 -20.21 -67.12 -6.54
CA VAL A 19 -19.34 -65.94 -6.40
C VAL A 19 -19.65 -64.87 -7.46
N LEU A 20 -19.85 -65.27 -8.72
CA LEU A 20 -20.23 -64.33 -9.78
C LEU A 20 -21.61 -63.69 -9.53
N LEU A 21 -22.59 -64.46 -9.05
CA LEU A 21 -23.92 -63.95 -8.71
C LEU A 21 -23.87 -62.98 -7.52
N VAL A 22 -23.09 -63.29 -6.48
CA VAL A 22 -22.89 -62.40 -5.32
C VAL A 22 -22.19 -61.11 -5.75
N LEU A 23 -21.19 -61.18 -6.62
CA LEU A 23 -20.55 -59.99 -7.21
C LEU A 23 -21.54 -59.14 -8.03
N LEU A 24 -22.35 -59.77 -8.89
CA LEU A 24 -23.38 -59.07 -9.68
C LEU A 24 -24.44 -58.41 -8.78
N LEU A 25 -24.89 -59.08 -7.72
CA LEU A 25 -25.82 -58.53 -6.74
C LEU A 25 -25.18 -57.38 -5.93
N ALA A 26 -23.92 -57.48 -5.56
CA ALA A 26 -23.18 -56.40 -4.88
C ALA A 26 -23.03 -55.17 -5.81
N VAL A 27 -22.67 -55.37 -7.07
CA VAL A 27 -22.61 -54.30 -8.08
C VAL A 27 -23.98 -53.67 -8.30
N ALA A 28 -25.04 -54.48 -8.45
CA ALA A 28 -26.41 -53.98 -8.59
C ALA A 28 -26.87 -53.18 -7.37
N ALA A 29 -26.54 -53.62 -6.15
CA ALA A 29 -26.84 -52.88 -4.92
C ALA A 29 -26.08 -51.54 -4.84
N VAL A 30 -24.79 -51.51 -5.20
CA VAL A 30 -24.00 -50.27 -5.27
C VAL A 30 -24.55 -49.30 -6.32
N LEU A 31 -24.96 -49.81 -7.49
CA LEU A 31 -25.60 -49.00 -8.54
C LEU A 31 -26.97 -48.47 -8.09
N ALA A 32 -27.80 -49.29 -7.43
CA ALA A 32 -29.09 -48.87 -6.88
C ALA A 32 -28.93 -47.79 -5.80
N VAL A 33 -27.97 -47.94 -4.88
CA VAL A 33 -27.66 -46.91 -3.87
C VAL A 33 -27.16 -45.62 -4.52
N ARG A 34 -26.33 -45.70 -5.57
CA ARG A 34 -25.91 -44.52 -6.35
C ARG A 34 -27.10 -43.84 -7.04
N ALA A 35 -27.98 -44.59 -7.69
CA ALA A 35 -29.17 -44.04 -8.35
C ALA A 35 -30.12 -43.37 -7.35
N VAL A 36 -30.39 -43.99 -6.20
CA VAL A 36 -31.24 -43.39 -5.14
C VAL A 36 -30.61 -42.12 -4.57
N ARG A 37 -29.29 -42.08 -4.37
CA ARG A 37 -28.59 -40.84 -3.97
C ARG A 37 -28.72 -39.76 -5.04
N GLN A 38 -28.46 -40.08 -6.31
CA GLN A 38 -28.56 -39.14 -7.42
C GLN A 38 -29.97 -38.55 -7.58
N VAL A 39 -31.02 -39.37 -7.46
CA VAL A 39 -32.41 -38.89 -7.51
C VAL A 39 -32.73 -37.97 -6.33
N ARG A 40 -32.27 -38.29 -5.12
CA ARG A 40 -32.45 -37.41 -3.95
C ARG A 40 -31.71 -36.07 -4.11
N THR A 41 -30.49 -36.10 -4.64
CA THR A 41 -29.73 -34.87 -4.93
C THR A 41 -30.46 -34.00 -5.95
N LEU A 42 -30.98 -34.58 -7.05
CA LEU A 42 -31.74 -33.82 -8.04
C LEU A 42 -33.03 -33.21 -7.45
N ALA A 43 -33.79 -34.00 -6.67
CA ALA A 43 -35.02 -33.51 -6.04
C ALA A 43 -34.78 -32.35 -5.06
N ALA A 44 -33.70 -32.41 -4.26
CA ALA A 44 -33.37 -31.33 -3.33
C ALA A 44 -32.85 -30.06 -4.05
N VAL A 45 -32.18 -30.20 -5.20
CA VAL A 45 -31.81 -29.05 -6.05
C VAL A 45 -33.05 -28.40 -6.65
N ASP A 46 -34.01 -29.21 -7.13
CA ASP A 46 -35.30 -28.69 -7.60
C ASP A 46 -36.06 -27.98 -6.45
N GLU A 47 -36.06 -28.51 -5.22
CA GLU A 47 -36.66 -27.88 -4.03
C GLU A 47 -36.10 -26.47 -3.75
N VAL A 48 -34.78 -26.29 -3.75
CA VAL A 48 -34.15 -24.96 -3.59
C VAL A 48 -34.50 -24.02 -4.74
N CYS A 49 -34.51 -24.51 -5.98
CA CYS A 49 -34.86 -23.71 -7.14
C CYS A 49 -36.36 -23.36 -7.20
N GLU A 50 -37.25 -24.23 -6.71
CA GLU A 50 -38.68 -23.96 -6.56
C GLU A 50 -38.94 -22.92 -5.47
N ALA A 51 -38.22 -22.98 -4.34
CA ALA A 51 -38.28 -21.95 -3.29
C ALA A 51 -37.86 -20.57 -3.82
N VAL A 52 -36.76 -20.49 -4.59
CA VAL A 52 -36.34 -19.26 -5.30
C VAL A 52 -37.41 -18.79 -6.29
N GLY A 53 -38.00 -19.69 -7.06
CA GLY A 53 -39.08 -19.39 -8.00
C GLY A 53 -40.37 -18.91 -7.33
N ALA A 54 -40.60 -19.30 -6.07
CA ALA A 54 -41.69 -18.84 -5.21
C ALA A 54 -41.35 -17.56 -4.43
N ALA A 55 -40.14 -17.01 -4.58
CA ALA A 55 -39.57 -15.91 -3.80
C ALA A 55 -39.45 -16.18 -2.28
N ASP A 56 -39.35 -17.45 -1.89
CA ASP A 56 -39.05 -17.88 -0.51
C ASP A 56 -37.53 -18.09 -0.34
N TYR A 57 -36.82 -16.97 -0.23
CA TYR A 57 -35.35 -16.95 -0.23
C TYR A 57 -34.74 -17.50 1.07
N ASP A 58 -35.44 -17.38 2.20
CA ASP A 58 -34.97 -17.95 3.48
C ASP A 58 -35.02 -19.49 3.42
N ALA A 59 -36.12 -20.07 2.94
CA ALA A 59 -36.23 -21.52 2.75
C ALA A 59 -35.19 -22.06 1.75
N ALA A 60 -34.90 -21.31 0.67
CA ALA A 60 -33.88 -21.67 -0.31
C ALA A 60 -32.45 -21.72 0.29
N VAL A 61 -32.10 -20.77 1.17
CA VAL A 61 -30.79 -20.77 1.84
C VAL A 61 -30.71 -21.86 2.92
N GLU A 62 -31.77 -22.08 3.70
CA GLU A 62 -31.80 -23.15 4.71
C GLU A 62 -31.66 -24.54 4.06
N ALA A 63 -32.47 -24.86 3.04
CA ALA A 63 -32.44 -26.15 2.36
C ALA A 63 -31.11 -26.39 1.61
N SER A 64 -30.48 -25.34 1.07
CA SER A 64 -29.15 -25.47 0.44
C SER A 64 -28.02 -25.72 1.47
N GLY A 65 -28.12 -25.16 2.68
CA GLY A 65 -27.14 -25.38 3.75
C GLY A 65 -27.12 -26.81 4.33
N GLU A 66 -28.22 -27.57 4.22
CA GLU A 66 -28.20 -29.01 4.49
C GLU A 66 -27.54 -29.79 3.33
N MET A 67 -27.82 -29.38 2.08
CA MET A 67 -27.22 -30.01 0.91
C MET A 67 -25.70 -29.87 0.83
N GLU A 68 -25.11 -28.73 1.20
CA GLU A 68 -23.65 -28.55 1.20
C GLU A 68 -22.92 -29.63 2.01
N ARG A 69 -23.49 -30.00 3.17
CA ARG A 69 -22.96 -31.09 4.03
C ARG A 69 -23.04 -32.45 3.35
N LEU A 70 -24.10 -32.69 2.57
CA LEU A 70 -24.30 -33.92 1.79
C LEU A 70 -23.38 -33.98 0.55
N PHE A 71 -23.15 -32.85 -0.12
CA PHE A 71 -22.25 -32.73 -1.27
C PHE A 71 -20.78 -32.92 -0.84
N ALA A 72 -20.34 -32.25 0.22
CA ALA A 72 -19.01 -32.40 0.81
C ALA A 72 -18.67 -33.86 1.15
N ALA A 73 -19.68 -34.68 1.47
CA ALA A 73 -19.52 -36.07 1.85
C ALA A 73 -19.59 -37.10 0.71
N SER A 74 -20.13 -36.77 -0.50
CA SER A 74 -20.60 -37.83 -1.41
C SER A 74 -20.16 -37.81 -2.88
N LEU A 75 -19.64 -36.74 -3.48
CA LEU A 75 -19.32 -36.73 -4.93
C LEU A 75 -18.17 -35.78 -5.29
N LYS A 76 -17.43 -36.11 -6.37
CA LYS A 76 -16.60 -35.13 -7.09
C LYS A 76 -17.51 -34.00 -7.59
N ARG A 77 -17.09 -32.75 -7.43
CA ARG A 77 -17.92 -31.52 -7.53
C ARG A 77 -18.41 -31.16 -8.96
N SER A 78 -18.34 -32.10 -9.91
CA SER A 78 -18.58 -31.89 -11.34
C SER A 78 -19.92 -32.48 -11.83
N SER A 79 -21.05 -32.04 -11.27
CA SER A 79 -22.37 -32.42 -11.79
C SER A 79 -23.27 -31.20 -11.97
N ASP A 80 -24.08 -31.21 -13.04
CA ASP A 80 -25.02 -30.12 -13.38
C ASP A 80 -25.95 -29.75 -12.20
N ALA A 81 -26.21 -30.70 -11.30
CA ALA A 81 -26.97 -30.51 -10.07
C ALA A 81 -26.27 -29.59 -9.06
N ALA A 82 -24.96 -29.72 -8.87
CA ALA A 82 -24.18 -28.86 -7.97
C ALA A 82 -24.11 -27.43 -8.53
N SER A 83 -23.89 -27.30 -9.84
CA SER A 83 -23.95 -26.03 -10.55
C SER A 83 -25.30 -25.34 -10.37
N ARG A 84 -26.40 -26.01 -10.71
CA ARG A 84 -27.76 -25.47 -10.61
C ARG A 84 -28.16 -25.11 -9.17
N LEU A 85 -27.66 -25.85 -8.17
CA LEU A 85 -27.82 -25.48 -6.76
C LEU A 85 -27.17 -24.13 -6.45
N VAL A 86 -25.93 -23.91 -6.87
CA VAL A 86 -25.21 -22.65 -6.63
C VAL A 86 -25.87 -21.49 -7.38
N GLU A 87 -26.40 -21.70 -8.59
CA GLU A 87 -27.18 -20.67 -9.30
C GLU A 87 -28.42 -20.23 -8.50
N CYS A 88 -29.22 -21.19 -8.02
CA CYS A 88 -30.44 -20.91 -7.24
C CYS A 88 -30.11 -20.35 -5.84
N ARG A 89 -29.12 -20.90 -5.14
CA ARG A 89 -28.67 -20.40 -3.83
C ARG A 89 -28.14 -18.97 -3.94
N CYS A 90 -27.31 -18.66 -4.93
CA CYS A 90 -26.84 -17.29 -5.13
C CYS A 90 -28.01 -16.32 -5.35
N ALA A 91 -29.00 -16.69 -6.17
CA ALA A 91 -30.19 -15.85 -6.37
C ALA A 91 -30.92 -15.55 -5.04
N ALA A 92 -31.01 -16.51 -4.13
CA ALA A 92 -31.56 -16.31 -2.79
C ALA A 92 -30.67 -15.44 -1.87
N LEU A 93 -29.35 -15.67 -1.88
CA LEU A 93 -28.38 -14.87 -1.12
C LEU A 93 -28.41 -13.40 -1.54
N SER A 94 -28.36 -13.12 -2.86
CA SER A 94 -28.45 -11.76 -3.40
C SER A 94 -29.78 -11.09 -3.07
N ALA A 95 -30.90 -11.82 -3.11
CA ALA A 95 -32.21 -11.29 -2.70
C ALA A 95 -32.31 -10.98 -1.19
N ARG A 96 -31.47 -11.62 -0.36
CA ARG A 96 -31.33 -11.36 1.09
C ARG A 96 -30.26 -10.31 1.41
N GLY A 97 -29.58 -9.75 0.41
CA GLY A 97 -28.47 -8.79 0.58
C GLY A 97 -27.13 -9.43 0.96
N GLU A 98 -27.01 -10.75 0.93
CA GLU A 98 -25.82 -11.53 1.30
C GLU A 98 -24.88 -11.74 0.09
N GLU A 99 -24.70 -10.71 -0.74
CA GLU A 99 -24.00 -10.80 -2.03
C GLU A 99 -22.56 -11.30 -1.92
N LEU A 100 -21.83 -10.90 -0.86
CA LEU A 100 -20.45 -11.32 -0.62
C LEU A 100 -20.34 -12.85 -0.45
N GLN A 101 -21.35 -13.48 0.12
CA GLN A 101 -21.37 -14.94 0.28
C GLN A 101 -21.58 -15.62 -1.07
N CYS A 102 -22.54 -15.17 -1.88
CA CYS A 102 -22.69 -15.68 -3.25
C CYS A 102 -21.37 -15.55 -4.04
N ARG A 103 -20.79 -14.35 -4.02
CA ARG A 103 -19.53 -14.04 -4.72
C ARG A 103 -18.45 -15.08 -4.44
N ARG A 104 -18.19 -15.38 -3.17
CA ARG A 104 -17.19 -16.39 -2.73
C ARG A 104 -17.56 -17.81 -3.14
N GLU A 105 -18.82 -18.21 -2.98
CA GLU A 105 -19.29 -19.55 -3.37
C GLU A 105 -19.16 -19.79 -4.89
N VAL A 106 -19.49 -18.79 -5.71
CA VAL A 106 -19.36 -18.87 -7.17
C VAL A 106 -17.89 -18.85 -7.61
N ALA A 107 -17.05 -18.02 -6.98
CA ALA A 107 -15.61 -18.00 -7.23
C ALA A 107 -14.95 -19.36 -7.02
N GLU A 108 -15.20 -20.01 -5.88
CA GLU A 108 -14.65 -21.35 -5.58
C GLU A 108 -15.19 -22.44 -6.51
N LEU A 109 -16.43 -22.33 -7.00
CA LEU A 109 -16.96 -23.27 -7.99
C LEU A 109 -16.36 -23.06 -9.39
N LEU A 110 -16.12 -21.80 -9.79
CA LEU A 110 -15.42 -21.45 -11.05
C LEU A 110 -14.00 -22.01 -11.12
N LEU A 111 -13.40 -22.32 -9.96
CA LEU A 111 -12.03 -22.82 -9.86
C LEU A 111 -11.90 -24.34 -9.99
N ASP A 112 -12.91 -25.14 -9.65
CA ASP A 112 -12.80 -26.61 -9.69
C ASP A 112 -12.47 -27.14 -11.09
N GLU A 113 -11.24 -27.62 -11.28
CA GLU A 113 -10.74 -28.16 -12.55
C GLU A 113 -11.53 -29.39 -13.04
N HIS A 114 -12.29 -30.05 -12.16
CA HIS A 114 -13.11 -31.20 -12.54
C HIS A 114 -14.43 -30.80 -13.23
N GLY A 115 -14.87 -29.55 -13.10
CA GLY A 115 -16.11 -29.00 -13.66
C GLY A 115 -16.11 -28.75 -15.19
N VAL A 116 -15.40 -29.58 -15.98
CA VAL A 116 -14.98 -29.33 -17.38
C VAL A 116 -16.12 -29.06 -18.38
N GLY A 117 -17.40 -29.21 -18.00
CA GLY A 117 -18.57 -28.95 -18.85
C GLY A 117 -19.45 -27.76 -18.46
N TRP A 118 -19.21 -27.10 -17.33
CA TRP A 118 -20.10 -26.03 -16.85
C TRP A 118 -19.58 -24.63 -17.20
N ALA A 119 -20.49 -23.80 -17.72
CA ALA A 119 -20.34 -22.35 -17.77
C ALA A 119 -21.57 -21.74 -17.08
N PRO A 120 -21.42 -20.98 -15.98
CA PRO A 120 -22.54 -20.24 -15.41
C PRO A 120 -23.10 -19.23 -16.40
N GLN A 121 -24.36 -18.82 -16.19
CA GLN A 121 -24.93 -17.67 -16.87
C GLN A 121 -24.06 -16.42 -16.67
N ARG A 122 -23.98 -15.52 -17.67
CA ARG A 122 -23.08 -14.34 -17.64
C ARG A 122 -23.11 -13.57 -16.31
N PRO A 123 -24.25 -13.27 -15.66
CA PRO A 123 -24.26 -12.56 -14.39
C PRO A 123 -23.44 -13.27 -13.30
N LEU A 124 -23.64 -14.58 -13.11
CA LEU A 124 -22.90 -15.36 -12.12
C LEU A 124 -21.42 -15.51 -12.48
N LEU A 125 -21.11 -15.67 -13.78
CA LEU A 125 -19.71 -15.68 -14.22
C LEU A 125 -19.02 -14.35 -13.93
N VAL A 126 -19.69 -13.21 -14.16
CA VAL A 126 -19.21 -11.87 -13.78
C VAL A 126 -19.02 -11.82 -12.26
N THR A 127 -20.04 -12.15 -11.47
CA THR A 127 -19.98 -12.17 -9.99
C THR A 127 -18.82 -12.98 -9.43
N GLY A 128 -18.56 -14.18 -9.97
CA GLY A 128 -17.44 -15.01 -9.54
C GLY A 128 -16.08 -14.55 -10.07
N VAL A 129 -16.02 -13.99 -11.29
CA VAL A 129 -14.79 -13.39 -11.83
C VAL A 129 -14.43 -12.14 -11.03
N ASP A 130 -15.38 -11.24 -10.77
CA ASP A 130 -15.17 -10.02 -9.99
C ASP A 130 -14.70 -10.36 -8.58
N GLN A 131 -15.23 -11.42 -7.97
CA GLN A 131 -14.71 -11.94 -6.70
C GLN A 131 -13.29 -12.50 -6.84
N LEU A 132 -12.97 -13.27 -7.88
CA LEU A 132 -11.60 -13.74 -8.11
C LEU A 132 -10.61 -12.60 -8.45
N LEU A 133 -11.10 -11.48 -8.97
CA LEU A 133 -10.30 -10.27 -9.20
C LEU A 133 -10.14 -9.46 -7.91
N ALA A 134 -11.16 -9.39 -7.06
CA ALA A 134 -11.08 -8.81 -5.72
C ALA A 134 -10.17 -9.64 -4.80
N ASP A 135 -10.25 -10.97 -4.86
CA ASP A 135 -9.35 -11.91 -4.18
C ASP A 135 -7.95 -11.99 -4.84
N GLU A 136 -7.69 -11.18 -5.87
CA GLU A 136 -6.39 -11.04 -6.56
C GLU A 136 -5.82 -12.35 -7.12
N ARG A 137 -6.72 -13.15 -7.66
CA ARG A 137 -6.45 -14.38 -8.39
C ARG A 137 -6.70 -14.18 -9.89
N PRO A 138 -6.20 -13.12 -10.57
CA PRO A 138 -6.62 -12.76 -11.92
C PRO A 138 -6.18 -13.80 -12.97
N ARG A 139 -5.08 -14.52 -12.72
CA ARG A 139 -4.67 -15.69 -13.52
C ARG A 139 -5.68 -16.84 -13.43
N GLU A 140 -6.30 -17.02 -12.26
CA GLU A 140 -7.29 -18.07 -12.03
C GLU A 140 -8.67 -17.65 -12.56
N ALA A 141 -9.05 -16.37 -12.38
CA ALA A 141 -10.17 -15.74 -13.06
C ALA A 141 -10.07 -15.94 -14.57
N TRP A 142 -8.91 -15.61 -15.17
CA TRP A 142 -8.64 -15.84 -16.59
C TRP A 142 -8.79 -17.32 -16.99
N ARG A 143 -8.24 -18.26 -16.22
CA ARG A 143 -8.44 -19.71 -16.47
C ARG A 143 -9.91 -20.14 -16.37
N ALA A 144 -10.68 -19.60 -15.42
CA ALA A 144 -12.11 -19.85 -15.30
C ALA A 144 -12.88 -19.31 -16.52
N ILE A 145 -12.54 -18.10 -16.97
CA ILE A 145 -13.10 -17.48 -18.19
C ILE A 145 -12.77 -18.32 -19.43
N GLN A 146 -11.53 -18.82 -19.59
CA GLN A 146 -11.17 -19.71 -20.70
C GLN A 146 -11.99 -21.00 -20.70
N ARG A 147 -12.23 -21.60 -19.53
CA ARG A 147 -13.08 -22.80 -19.41
C ARG A 147 -14.54 -22.50 -19.73
N ALA A 148 -15.09 -21.42 -19.19
CA ALA A 148 -16.46 -20.98 -19.51
C ALA A 148 -16.61 -20.65 -21.02
N ARG A 149 -15.57 -20.12 -21.66
CA ARG A 149 -15.53 -19.86 -23.12
C ARG A 149 -15.54 -21.14 -23.94
N GLN A 150 -14.82 -22.17 -23.51
CA GLN A 150 -14.82 -23.49 -24.15
C GLN A 150 -16.17 -24.21 -23.99
N ALA A 151 -16.81 -24.10 -22.82
CA ALA A 151 -18.09 -24.76 -22.54
C ALA A 151 -19.32 -24.03 -23.15
N SER A 152 -19.33 -22.70 -23.19
CA SER A 152 -20.49 -21.91 -23.67
C SER A 152 -20.60 -21.79 -25.20
N GLY A 153 -19.54 -22.14 -25.95
CA GLY A 153 -19.50 -22.01 -27.42
C GLY A 153 -19.65 -20.59 -27.97
N SER A 154 -19.63 -19.57 -27.10
CA SER A 154 -19.92 -18.16 -27.43
C SER A 154 -18.68 -17.29 -27.19
N PRO A 155 -17.69 -17.30 -28.11
CA PRO A 155 -16.36 -16.74 -27.84
C PRO A 155 -16.33 -15.23 -27.59
N ASP A 156 -17.29 -14.48 -28.13
CA ASP A 156 -17.29 -13.01 -28.03
C ASP A 156 -17.84 -12.50 -26.69
N LEU A 157 -18.74 -13.26 -26.05
CA LEU A 157 -19.43 -12.84 -24.83
C LEU A 157 -18.48 -12.67 -23.63
N LEU A 158 -17.32 -13.33 -23.66
CA LEU A 158 -16.37 -13.42 -22.56
C LEU A 158 -15.02 -12.74 -22.84
N ARG A 159 -14.81 -12.20 -24.05
CA ARG A 159 -13.59 -11.46 -24.42
C ARG A 159 -13.34 -10.26 -23.51
N GLU A 160 -14.42 -9.64 -23.03
CA GLU A 160 -14.40 -8.52 -22.07
C GLU A 160 -13.80 -8.92 -20.73
N LEU A 161 -14.40 -9.90 -20.04
CA LEU A 161 -13.88 -10.44 -18.77
C LEU A 161 -12.46 -10.97 -18.92
N GLU A 162 -12.15 -11.61 -20.06
CA GLU A 162 -10.80 -12.11 -20.34
C GLU A 162 -9.76 -10.98 -20.36
N LEU A 163 -10.08 -9.85 -21.01
CA LEU A 163 -9.19 -8.69 -21.08
C LEU A 163 -9.07 -8.00 -19.72
N VAL A 164 -10.17 -7.82 -18.97
CA VAL A 164 -10.14 -7.25 -17.61
C VAL A 164 -9.29 -8.12 -16.67
N ALA A 165 -9.45 -9.44 -16.71
CA ALA A 165 -8.66 -10.35 -15.89
C ALA A 165 -7.18 -10.34 -16.30
N ARG A 166 -6.85 -10.36 -17.60
CA ARG A 166 -5.46 -10.29 -18.07
C ARG A 166 -4.80 -8.95 -17.78
N LEU A 167 -5.54 -7.85 -17.80
CA LEU A 167 -5.00 -6.51 -17.54
C LEU A 167 -4.31 -6.41 -16.17
N ARG A 168 -4.79 -7.18 -15.17
CA ARG A 168 -4.19 -7.28 -13.82
C ARG A 168 -2.85 -8.04 -13.73
N PHE A 169 -2.41 -8.76 -14.77
CA PHE A 169 -1.12 -9.50 -14.74
C PHE A 169 -0.32 -9.49 -16.05
N GLU A 170 -0.88 -8.96 -17.13
CA GLU A 170 -0.29 -8.75 -18.45
C GLU A 170 -0.70 -7.35 -19.03
N PRO A 171 -0.57 -6.25 -18.26
CA PRO A 171 -1.18 -4.95 -18.62
C PRO A 171 -0.69 -4.40 -19.97
N GLU A 172 0.62 -4.48 -20.23
CA GLU A 172 1.20 -4.06 -21.52
C GLU A 172 0.67 -4.90 -22.68
N GLU A 173 0.55 -6.21 -22.52
CA GLU A 173 0.17 -7.09 -23.62
C GLU A 173 -1.32 -6.95 -23.93
N VAL A 174 -2.15 -6.75 -22.91
CA VAL A 174 -3.56 -6.37 -23.10
C VAL A 174 -3.67 -5.01 -23.78
N ALA A 175 -2.89 -4.01 -23.36
CA ALA A 175 -2.91 -2.68 -23.96
C ALA A 175 -2.43 -2.70 -25.43
N ARG A 176 -1.33 -3.41 -25.75
CA ARG A 176 -0.90 -3.69 -27.13
C ARG A 176 -2.00 -4.38 -27.95
N GLN A 177 -2.69 -5.38 -27.39
CA GLN A 177 -3.77 -6.09 -28.09
C GLN A 177 -4.99 -5.20 -28.37
N VAL A 178 -5.37 -4.34 -27.42
CA VAL A 178 -6.47 -3.38 -27.57
C VAL A 178 -6.12 -2.27 -28.57
N THR A 179 -4.90 -1.72 -28.50
CA THR A 179 -4.37 -0.77 -29.48
C THR A 179 -4.36 -1.36 -30.89
N ALA A 180 -3.80 -2.56 -31.06
CA ALA A 180 -3.74 -3.23 -32.36
C ALA A 180 -5.14 -3.58 -32.91
N ALA A 181 -6.10 -3.92 -32.05
CA ALA A 181 -7.50 -4.13 -32.44
C ALA A 181 -8.16 -2.82 -32.92
N ARG A 182 -7.97 -1.70 -32.20
CA ARG A 182 -8.46 -0.37 -32.62
C ARG A 182 -7.82 0.09 -33.93
N GLN A 183 -6.51 -0.12 -34.11
CA GLN A 183 -5.80 0.19 -35.36
C GLN A 183 -6.32 -0.64 -36.57
N ARG A 184 -6.85 -1.85 -36.34
CA ARG A 184 -7.55 -2.66 -37.35
C ARG A 184 -9.01 -2.25 -37.59
N GLY A 185 -9.55 -1.31 -36.81
CA GLY A 185 -10.96 -0.92 -36.85
C GLY A 185 -11.91 -1.92 -36.19
N GLU A 186 -11.42 -2.79 -35.28
CA GLU A 186 -12.30 -3.63 -34.46
C GLU A 186 -13.10 -2.75 -33.49
N ALA A 187 -14.43 -2.94 -33.46
CA ALA A 187 -15.27 -2.33 -32.44
C ALA A 187 -15.05 -3.03 -31.09
N LEU A 188 -14.50 -2.29 -30.13
CA LEU A 188 -14.37 -2.72 -28.74
C LEU A 188 -15.35 -1.93 -27.85
N PRO A 189 -15.99 -2.57 -26.85
CA PRO A 189 -16.72 -1.87 -25.80
C PRO A 189 -15.91 -0.71 -25.19
N PRO A 190 -16.48 0.49 -25.06
CA PRO A 190 -15.79 1.64 -24.46
C PRO A 190 -15.24 1.34 -23.07
N GLU A 191 -15.94 0.51 -22.29
CA GLU A 191 -15.61 0.12 -20.92
C GLU A 191 -14.26 -0.59 -20.86
N ILE A 192 -13.97 -1.49 -21.80
CA ILE A 192 -12.66 -2.17 -21.92
C ILE A 192 -11.58 -1.13 -22.21
N VAL A 193 -11.82 -0.25 -23.19
CA VAL A 193 -10.84 0.78 -23.59
C VAL A 193 -10.54 1.70 -22.42
N TYR A 194 -11.56 2.13 -21.66
CA TYR A 194 -11.41 3.02 -20.51
C TYR A 194 -10.77 2.35 -19.30
N THR A 195 -10.98 1.05 -19.08
CA THR A 195 -10.27 0.30 -18.05
C THR A 195 -8.79 0.15 -18.43
N VAL A 196 -8.47 -0.20 -19.68
CA VAL A 196 -7.08 -0.29 -20.16
C VAL A 196 -6.39 1.08 -20.11
N VAL A 197 -7.09 2.16 -20.47
CA VAL A 197 -6.59 3.53 -20.35
C VAL A 197 -6.34 3.88 -18.89
N ALA A 198 -7.26 3.59 -17.97
CA ALA A 198 -7.06 3.86 -16.54
C ALA A 198 -5.83 3.11 -15.99
N GLU A 199 -5.67 1.82 -16.30
CA GLU A 199 -4.50 1.02 -15.89
C GLU A 199 -3.21 1.44 -16.63
N SER A 200 -3.30 2.09 -17.79
CA SER A 200 -2.15 2.79 -18.39
C SER A 200 -1.79 4.05 -17.62
N LEU A 201 -2.76 4.84 -17.15
CA LEU A 201 -2.51 6.04 -16.34
C LEU A 201 -1.96 5.69 -14.94
N SER A 202 -2.53 4.68 -14.27
CA SER A 202 -2.01 4.16 -12.99
C SER A 202 -0.61 3.54 -13.11
N GLY A 203 -0.21 3.16 -14.32
CA GLY A 203 1.14 2.69 -14.62
C GLY A 203 2.04 3.74 -15.27
N SER A 204 1.70 5.03 -15.18
CA SER A 204 2.42 6.18 -15.77
C SER A 204 2.76 6.02 -17.26
N ARG A 205 1.77 5.60 -18.07
CA ARG A 205 1.86 5.50 -19.54
C ARG A 205 0.88 6.45 -20.25
N PRO A 206 1.04 7.78 -20.11
CA PRO A 206 0.07 8.75 -20.64
C PRO A 206 -0.01 8.79 -22.16
N GLU A 207 1.10 8.57 -22.89
CA GLU A 207 1.09 8.46 -24.36
C GLU A 207 0.22 7.30 -24.85
N GLU A 208 0.31 6.13 -24.21
CA GLU A 208 -0.47 4.94 -24.57
C GLU A 208 -1.95 5.15 -24.25
N ALA A 209 -2.28 5.74 -23.11
CA ALA A 209 -3.62 6.20 -22.79
C ALA A 209 -4.17 7.19 -23.84
N ILE A 210 -3.35 8.14 -24.29
CA ILE A 210 -3.67 9.12 -25.34
C ILE A 210 -3.90 8.45 -26.72
N GLU A 211 -3.11 7.45 -27.09
CA GLU A 211 -3.30 6.68 -28.33
C GLU A 211 -4.59 5.85 -28.26
N LEU A 212 -4.78 5.11 -27.17
CA LEU A 212 -5.96 4.29 -26.91
C LEU A 212 -7.25 5.10 -26.97
N LEU A 213 -7.31 6.27 -26.33
CA LEU A 213 -8.48 7.16 -26.39
C LEU A 213 -8.73 7.70 -27.80
N GLY A 214 -7.67 7.93 -28.58
CA GLY A 214 -7.74 8.57 -29.90
C GLY A 214 -8.02 10.08 -29.81
N PRO A 215 -8.40 10.73 -30.92
CA PRO A 215 -8.57 12.19 -30.98
C PRO A 215 -9.96 12.69 -30.52
N ALA A 216 -10.96 11.82 -30.44
CA ALA A 216 -12.33 12.16 -30.04
C ALA A 216 -13.08 10.91 -29.54
N PRO A 217 -14.12 11.07 -28.69
CA PRO A 217 -15.05 9.98 -28.37
C PRO A 217 -15.85 9.56 -29.61
N GLY A 218 -16.39 8.34 -29.59
CA GLY A 218 -17.22 7.80 -30.67
C GLY A 218 -18.45 8.67 -30.97
N ALA A 219 -18.83 8.78 -32.25
CA ALA A 219 -19.91 9.66 -32.68
C ALA A 219 -21.30 9.27 -32.13
N GLU A 220 -21.47 8.00 -31.78
CA GLU A 220 -22.72 7.40 -31.25
C GLU A 220 -22.65 7.10 -29.74
N ALA A 221 -21.63 7.61 -29.04
CA ALA A 221 -21.46 7.40 -27.60
C ALA A 221 -22.54 8.11 -26.77
N SER A 222 -22.92 7.50 -25.63
CA SER A 222 -23.77 8.15 -24.62
C SER A 222 -23.03 9.32 -23.95
N ALA A 223 -23.77 10.19 -23.25
CA ALA A 223 -23.19 11.31 -22.50
C ALA A 223 -22.12 10.81 -21.50
N GLU A 224 -22.48 9.87 -20.63
CA GLU A 224 -21.58 9.23 -19.65
C GLU A 224 -20.26 8.70 -20.27
N VAL A 225 -20.34 8.06 -21.44
CA VAL A 225 -19.17 7.56 -22.18
C VAL A 225 -18.32 8.71 -22.74
N VAL A 226 -18.94 9.78 -23.21
CA VAL A 226 -18.26 11.02 -23.65
C VAL A 226 -17.57 11.73 -22.47
N ASP A 227 -18.24 11.82 -21.33
CA ASP A 227 -17.76 12.49 -20.12
C ASP A 227 -16.57 11.73 -19.52
N ARG A 228 -16.69 10.39 -19.39
CA ARG A 228 -15.58 9.52 -18.98
C ARG A 228 -14.40 9.57 -19.95
N TRP A 229 -14.65 9.68 -21.27
CA TRP A 229 -13.59 9.87 -22.27
C TRP A 229 -12.84 11.19 -22.04
N TYR A 230 -13.55 12.31 -21.79
CA TYR A 230 -12.91 13.60 -21.57
C TYR A 230 -12.19 13.69 -20.22
N ALA A 231 -12.73 13.07 -19.17
CA ALA A 231 -12.05 12.94 -17.88
C ALA A 231 -10.72 12.19 -18.03
N LEU A 232 -10.74 10.99 -18.63
CA LEU A 232 -9.52 10.21 -18.90
C LEU A 232 -8.56 10.95 -19.85
N ARG A 233 -9.06 11.63 -20.89
CA ARG A 233 -8.22 12.36 -21.84
C ARG A 233 -7.52 13.55 -21.19
N SER A 234 -8.25 14.33 -20.39
CA SER A 234 -7.67 15.49 -19.69
C SER A 234 -6.72 15.05 -18.57
N GLY A 235 -6.99 13.94 -17.89
CA GLY A 235 -6.03 13.28 -16.99
C GLY A 235 -4.75 12.85 -17.71
N ALA A 236 -4.86 12.15 -18.84
CA ALA A 236 -3.71 11.71 -19.63
C ALA A 236 -2.87 12.86 -20.20
N GLU A 237 -3.51 13.93 -20.66
CA GLU A 237 -2.79 15.14 -21.10
C GLU A 237 -2.09 15.84 -19.93
N ALA A 238 -2.68 15.82 -18.73
CA ALA A 238 -2.04 16.35 -17.53
C ALA A 238 -0.83 15.49 -17.14
N GLN A 239 -0.96 14.15 -17.20
CA GLN A 239 0.12 13.19 -16.95
C GLN A 239 1.27 13.24 -17.94
N ARG A 240 1.04 13.80 -19.12
CA ARG A 240 2.10 14.11 -20.09
C ARG A 240 2.76 15.47 -19.88
N GLY A 241 2.41 16.22 -18.83
CA GLY A 241 2.89 17.59 -18.61
C GLY A 241 2.31 18.64 -19.59
N SER A 242 1.14 18.37 -20.20
CA SER A 242 0.63 19.15 -21.36
C SER A 242 -0.54 20.08 -20.97
N LEU A 243 -0.25 21.29 -20.46
CA LEU A 243 -1.30 22.30 -20.16
C LEU A 243 -2.21 22.56 -21.36
N GLN A 244 -1.62 22.69 -22.55
CA GLN A 244 -2.37 22.94 -23.78
C GLN A 244 -3.27 21.74 -24.15
N GLY A 245 -2.83 20.52 -23.87
CA GLY A 245 -3.63 19.31 -24.03
C GLY A 245 -4.82 19.26 -23.07
N VAL A 246 -4.59 19.56 -21.78
CA VAL A 246 -5.65 19.66 -20.76
C VAL A 246 -6.69 20.69 -21.16
N VAL A 247 -6.26 21.92 -21.46
CA VAL A 247 -7.15 23.00 -21.92
C VAL A 247 -7.89 22.61 -23.19
N GLY A 248 -7.22 22.02 -24.17
CA GLY A 248 -7.84 21.58 -25.43
C GLY A 248 -8.90 20.49 -25.25
N ALA A 249 -8.66 19.52 -24.34
CA ALA A 249 -9.61 18.48 -23.99
C ALA A 249 -10.83 19.05 -23.24
N LEU A 250 -10.61 19.87 -22.22
CA LEU A 250 -11.69 20.52 -21.45
C LEU A 250 -12.50 21.51 -22.30
N ASP A 251 -11.87 22.22 -23.25
CA ASP A 251 -12.57 23.09 -24.20
C ASP A 251 -13.44 22.30 -25.18
N ALA A 252 -13.00 21.11 -25.58
CA ALA A 252 -13.80 20.20 -26.40
C ALA A 252 -15.00 19.65 -25.62
N TRP A 253 -14.82 19.33 -24.33
CA TRP A 253 -15.90 18.92 -23.43
C TRP A 253 -16.90 20.06 -23.16
N ARG A 254 -16.43 21.30 -22.95
CA ARG A 254 -17.26 22.50 -22.79
C ARG A 254 -18.10 22.80 -24.03
N ARG A 255 -17.61 22.50 -25.25
CA ARG A 255 -18.42 22.55 -26.48
C ARG A 255 -19.48 21.43 -26.58
N ARG A 256 -19.46 20.44 -25.69
CA ARG A 256 -20.45 19.35 -25.61
C ARG A 256 -21.44 19.49 -24.44
N GLY A 257 -21.14 20.30 -23.43
CA GLY A 257 -22.07 20.57 -22.32
C GLY A 257 -21.40 20.94 -21.00
N LEU A 258 -20.11 20.64 -20.80
CA LEU A 258 -19.42 20.85 -19.53
C LEU A 258 -19.60 22.28 -19.00
N GLY A 259 -20.09 22.39 -17.76
CA GLY A 259 -20.31 23.67 -17.09
C GLY A 259 -19.01 24.50 -16.96
N GLU A 260 -19.15 25.82 -16.93
CA GLU A 260 -18.00 26.73 -16.80
C GLU A 260 -17.31 26.59 -15.43
N GLU A 261 -18.08 26.30 -14.38
CA GLU A 261 -17.59 26.01 -13.03
C GLU A 261 -16.85 24.68 -12.98
N GLU A 262 -17.38 23.64 -13.64
CA GLU A 262 -16.73 22.33 -13.70
C GLU A 262 -15.47 22.36 -14.55
N TYR A 263 -15.47 23.09 -15.67
CA TYR A 263 -14.29 23.39 -16.46
C TYR A 263 -13.19 24.01 -15.59
N ARG A 264 -13.51 24.99 -14.73
CA ARG A 264 -12.55 25.64 -13.81
C ARG A 264 -12.09 24.73 -12.69
N ALA A 265 -12.99 23.94 -12.11
CA ALA A 265 -12.68 22.95 -11.09
C ALA A 265 -11.70 21.91 -11.63
N ARG A 266 -12.04 21.27 -12.76
CA ARG A 266 -11.18 20.27 -13.42
C ARG A 266 -9.88 20.87 -13.93
N LEU A 267 -9.89 22.08 -14.50
CA LEU A 267 -8.66 22.74 -14.93
C LEU A 267 -7.77 23.13 -13.74
N GLY A 268 -8.32 23.64 -12.64
CA GLY A 268 -7.55 24.00 -11.44
C GLY A 268 -7.00 22.79 -10.68
N LEU A 269 -7.76 21.69 -10.62
CA LEU A 269 -7.30 20.43 -10.05
C LEU A 269 -6.27 19.77 -10.96
N LEU A 270 -6.53 19.59 -12.25
CA LEU A 270 -5.55 18.99 -13.16
C LEU A 270 -4.30 19.88 -13.31
N ALA A 271 -4.43 21.17 -13.61
CA ALA A 271 -3.26 22.01 -13.86
C ALA A 271 -2.41 22.31 -12.61
N GLY A 272 -2.89 22.04 -11.39
CA GLY A 272 -2.11 22.27 -10.17
C GLY A 272 -2.05 21.07 -9.22
N ASN A 273 -2.63 19.92 -9.57
CA ASN A 273 -2.05 18.64 -9.15
C ASN A 273 -0.84 18.38 -10.06
N TRP A 274 -0.99 18.57 -11.38
CA TRP A 274 0.07 18.41 -12.38
C TRP A 274 0.98 19.63 -12.58
N TRP A 275 0.93 20.61 -11.65
CA TRP A 275 1.76 21.84 -11.59
C TRP A 275 2.10 22.52 -12.94
N LEU A 276 1.21 22.34 -13.91
CA LEU A 276 1.13 23.00 -15.21
C LEU A 276 0.85 24.51 -15.07
N THR A 277 0.64 25.00 -13.85
CA THR A 277 0.33 26.38 -13.51
C THR A 277 0.82 26.74 -12.11
N SER A 278 1.03 28.04 -11.84
CA SER A 278 1.49 28.49 -10.52
C SER A 278 0.40 28.35 -9.46
N SER A 279 0.80 28.27 -8.18
CA SER A 279 -0.14 28.16 -7.06
C SER A 279 -1.14 29.34 -7.01
N GLU A 280 -0.74 30.56 -7.40
CA GLU A 280 -1.64 31.72 -7.50
C GLU A 280 -2.71 31.51 -8.57
N ARG A 281 -2.32 30.97 -9.73
CA ARG A 281 -3.23 30.70 -10.84
C ARG A 281 -4.15 29.52 -10.53
N GLN A 282 -3.66 28.52 -9.81
CA GLN A 282 -4.49 27.43 -9.27
C GLN A 282 -5.50 27.97 -8.25
N ILE A 283 -5.07 28.80 -7.29
CA ILE A 283 -5.96 29.47 -6.34
C ILE A 283 -7.03 30.26 -7.09
N GLU A 284 -6.67 31.02 -8.13
CA GLU A 284 -7.63 31.77 -8.96
C GLU A 284 -8.67 30.84 -9.61
N LEU A 285 -8.23 29.77 -10.27
CA LEU A 285 -9.11 28.79 -10.94
C LEU A 285 -10.06 28.10 -9.96
N LEU A 286 -9.53 27.57 -8.85
CA LEU A 286 -10.32 26.88 -7.82
C LEU A 286 -11.30 27.85 -7.12
N THR A 287 -10.83 29.05 -6.75
CA THR A 287 -11.70 30.09 -6.16
C THR A 287 -12.80 30.53 -7.14
N ALA A 288 -12.52 30.56 -8.44
CA ALA A 288 -13.50 30.93 -9.47
C ALA A 288 -14.50 29.81 -9.83
N ALA A 289 -14.34 28.60 -9.29
CA ALA A 289 -15.31 27.51 -9.37
C ALA A 289 -16.32 27.52 -8.20
N LEU A 290 -15.89 27.91 -6.98
CA LEU A 290 -16.71 27.86 -5.76
C LEU A 290 -18.09 28.57 -5.85
N PRO A 291 -18.25 29.77 -6.46
CA PRO A 291 -19.53 30.49 -6.45
C PRO A 291 -20.69 29.81 -7.19
N GLY A 292 -20.42 28.70 -7.88
CA GLY A 292 -21.44 27.86 -8.51
C GLY A 292 -21.19 26.37 -8.26
N GLU A 293 -20.59 25.99 -7.13
CA GLU A 293 -20.35 24.59 -6.77
C GLU A 293 -21.64 23.74 -6.78
N GLU A 294 -22.79 24.35 -6.44
CA GLU A 294 -24.12 23.74 -6.50
C GLU A 294 -24.56 23.33 -7.93
N ARG A 295 -23.78 23.72 -8.96
CA ARG A 295 -23.99 23.38 -10.38
C ARG A 295 -22.92 22.43 -10.92
N LEU A 296 -22.05 21.89 -10.08
CA LEU A 296 -21.18 20.77 -10.45
C LEU A 296 -22.02 19.49 -10.51
N GLU A 297 -21.85 18.69 -11.56
CA GLU A 297 -22.59 17.42 -11.71
C GLU A 297 -22.09 16.36 -10.71
N ASP A 298 -20.83 16.48 -10.31
CA ASP A 298 -20.14 15.64 -9.33
C ASP A 298 -20.01 16.39 -7.98
N PRO A 299 -20.68 15.94 -6.90
CA PRO A 299 -20.58 16.56 -5.58
C PRO A 299 -19.23 16.33 -4.89
N ASP A 300 -18.53 15.24 -5.18
CA ASP A 300 -17.19 14.97 -4.64
C ASP A 300 -16.16 15.94 -5.23
N LEU A 301 -16.36 16.37 -6.49
CA LEU A 301 -15.53 17.41 -7.11
C LEU A 301 -15.55 18.73 -6.31
N ALA A 302 -16.69 19.11 -5.71
CA ALA A 302 -16.78 20.30 -4.86
C ALA A 302 -15.91 20.16 -3.59
N VAL A 303 -15.99 18.99 -2.95
CA VAL A 303 -15.19 18.64 -1.76
C VAL A 303 -13.69 18.62 -2.10
N LEU A 304 -13.31 18.08 -3.26
CA LEU A 304 -11.93 18.05 -3.75
C LEU A 304 -11.38 19.46 -4.03
N VAL A 305 -12.14 20.32 -4.74
CA VAL A 305 -11.77 21.72 -4.99
C VAL A 305 -11.51 22.46 -3.68
N ARG A 306 -12.41 22.31 -2.71
CA ARG A 306 -12.29 22.95 -1.39
C ARG A 306 -11.11 22.41 -0.60
N SER A 307 -10.95 21.09 -0.52
CA SER A 307 -9.83 20.45 0.19
C SER A 307 -8.48 20.89 -0.39
N ARG A 308 -8.33 20.86 -1.72
CA ARG A 308 -7.10 21.30 -2.39
C ARG A 308 -6.82 22.78 -2.15
N LEU A 309 -7.84 23.64 -2.21
CA LEU A 309 -7.68 25.07 -1.98
C LEU A 309 -7.35 25.41 -0.52
N VAL A 310 -7.91 24.70 0.47
CA VAL A 310 -7.51 24.83 1.89
C VAL A 310 -6.04 24.46 2.05
N ARG A 311 -5.59 23.31 1.50
CA ARG A 311 -4.19 22.87 1.56
C ARG A 311 -3.22 23.90 0.98
N ILE A 312 -3.49 24.43 -0.23
CA ILE A 312 -2.62 25.43 -0.87
C ILE A 312 -2.62 26.76 -0.09
N LEU A 313 -3.76 27.19 0.44
CA LEU A 313 -3.83 28.40 1.27
C LEU A 313 -3.07 28.22 2.58
N ALA A 314 -3.07 27.03 3.18
CA ALA A 314 -2.32 26.72 4.39
C ALA A 314 -0.80 26.74 4.13
N SER A 315 -0.31 26.03 3.11
CA SER A 315 1.11 25.98 2.77
C SER A 315 1.68 27.33 2.30
N GLN A 316 0.85 28.23 1.75
CA GLN A 316 1.24 29.62 1.47
C GLN A 316 1.17 30.55 2.71
N GLY A 317 0.95 30.03 3.92
CA GLY A 317 0.80 30.83 5.13
C GLY A 317 -0.47 31.71 5.16
N GLN A 318 -1.40 31.54 4.22
CA GLN A 318 -2.71 32.23 4.18
C GLN A 318 -3.71 31.57 5.15
N LEU A 319 -3.27 31.18 6.34
CA LEU A 319 -3.97 30.33 7.30
C LEU A 319 -5.33 30.91 7.75
N GLU A 320 -5.44 32.24 7.86
CA GLU A 320 -6.71 32.96 8.09
C GLU A 320 -7.76 32.67 7.00
N ARG A 321 -7.31 32.50 5.76
CA ARG A 321 -8.15 32.29 4.57
C ARG A 321 -8.44 30.81 4.38
N ALA A 322 -7.47 29.94 4.67
CA ALA A 322 -7.64 28.49 4.77
C ALA A 322 -8.72 28.13 5.81
N LEU A 323 -8.62 28.65 7.04
CA LEU A 323 -9.60 28.40 8.10
C LEU A 323 -11.03 28.84 7.75
N ARG A 324 -11.22 30.02 7.17
CA ARG A 324 -12.55 30.47 6.73
C ARG A 324 -13.14 29.58 5.64
N LEU A 325 -12.30 29.11 4.72
CA LEU A 325 -12.74 28.18 3.68
C LEU A 325 -13.04 26.80 4.26
N TYR A 326 -12.25 26.32 5.23
CA TYR A 326 -12.51 25.08 5.96
C TYR A 326 -13.88 25.15 6.65
N ASP A 327 -14.13 26.20 7.45
CA ASP A 327 -15.37 26.38 8.20
C ASP A 327 -16.61 26.42 7.27
N ASP A 328 -16.57 27.20 6.18
CA ASP A 328 -17.64 27.23 5.16
C ASP A 328 -17.80 25.90 4.42
N SER A 329 -16.73 25.11 4.27
CA SER A 329 -16.82 23.78 3.64
C SER A 329 -17.49 22.75 4.55
N ILE A 330 -17.18 22.76 5.84
CA ILE A 330 -17.84 21.88 6.82
C ILE A 330 -19.32 22.25 6.97
N GLU A 331 -19.67 23.54 6.98
CA GLU A 331 -21.07 23.99 7.02
C GLU A 331 -21.90 23.48 5.82
N ARG A 332 -21.29 23.42 4.62
CA ARG A 332 -21.96 23.02 3.37
C ARG A 332 -21.97 21.53 3.10
N HIS A 333 -20.84 20.86 3.30
CA HIS A 333 -20.58 19.49 2.84
C HIS A 333 -20.42 18.49 3.99
N GLY A 334 -20.38 18.96 5.24
CA GLY A 334 -20.21 18.13 6.44
C GLY A 334 -18.83 17.50 6.63
N ARG A 335 -17.96 17.53 5.61
CA ARG A 335 -16.61 16.94 5.61
C ARG A 335 -15.63 17.69 4.71
N LEU A 336 -14.35 17.58 5.05
CA LEU A 336 -13.20 17.75 4.16
C LEU A 336 -12.25 16.58 4.41
N VAL A 337 -11.68 16.00 3.35
CA VAL A 337 -10.84 14.79 3.47
C VAL A 337 -9.41 15.17 3.81
N GLY A 338 -8.82 14.52 4.82
CA GLY A 338 -7.42 14.72 5.21
C GLY A 338 -7.09 16.16 5.62
N LEU A 339 -7.99 16.81 6.35
CA LEU A 339 -7.82 18.18 6.85
C LEU A 339 -8.43 18.27 8.25
N ASP A 340 -7.63 18.70 9.23
CA ASP A 340 -8.11 19.03 10.58
C ASP A 340 -8.18 20.55 10.78
N ARG A 341 -9.22 20.97 11.50
CA ARG A 341 -9.44 22.35 11.92
C ARG A 341 -8.47 22.79 13.00
N GLU A 342 -8.20 21.93 13.99
CA GLU A 342 -7.39 22.29 15.16
C GLU A 342 -5.94 22.52 14.75
N GLU A 343 -5.42 21.69 13.86
CA GLU A 343 -4.14 21.84 13.17
C GLU A 343 -4.02 23.16 12.38
N LEU A 344 -5.04 23.54 11.60
CA LEU A 344 -5.04 24.84 10.91
C LEU A 344 -5.11 26.04 11.90
N VAL A 345 -5.79 25.89 13.02
CA VAL A 345 -5.80 26.89 14.11
C VAL A 345 -4.44 26.96 14.79
N ARG A 346 -3.80 25.82 15.04
CA ARG A 346 -2.47 25.70 15.62
C ARG A 346 -1.44 26.42 14.76
N LEU A 347 -1.26 26.00 13.51
CA LEU A 347 -0.32 26.61 12.54
C LEU A 347 -0.45 28.15 12.48
N ARG A 348 -1.69 28.66 12.56
CA ARG A 348 -1.98 30.10 12.60
C ARG A 348 -1.45 30.80 13.86
N LEU A 349 -1.47 30.14 15.02
CA LEU A 349 -0.89 30.65 16.25
C LEU A 349 0.64 30.58 16.19
N GLU A 350 1.21 29.50 15.65
CA GLU A 350 2.67 29.32 15.56
C GLU A 350 3.30 30.42 14.67
N SER A 351 2.75 30.64 13.47
CA SER A 351 3.19 31.71 12.57
C SER A 351 3.02 33.14 13.13
N ARG A 352 2.25 33.32 14.22
CA ARG A 352 2.16 34.61 14.94
C ARG A 352 3.23 34.72 16.02
N ASP A 353 3.47 33.64 16.76
CA ASP A 353 4.41 33.61 17.88
C ASP A 353 5.88 33.57 17.42
N GLU A 354 6.18 32.89 16.30
CA GLU A 354 7.49 32.95 15.63
C GLU A 354 7.88 34.39 15.27
N ARG A 355 6.91 35.16 14.74
CA ARG A 355 7.11 36.58 14.42
C ARG A 355 7.29 37.47 15.66
N ALA A 356 6.93 36.96 16.84
CA ALA A 356 7.19 37.60 18.13
C ALA A 356 8.54 37.15 18.75
N GLY A 357 9.07 35.98 18.36
CA GLY A 357 10.38 35.47 18.78
C GLY A 357 10.42 34.87 20.19
N GLU A 358 9.27 34.52 20.79
CA GLU A 358 9.17 34.20 22.22
C GLU A 358 9.21 32.71 22.59
N ARG A 359 9.12 31.77 21.63
CA ARG A 359 8.76 30.36 21.91
C ARG A 359 9.87 29.44 22.46
N ALA A 360 11.09 29.49 21.93
CA ALA A 360 12.04 28.37 22.01
C ALA A 360 12.59 28.00 23.42
N THR A 361 12.24 28.73 24.48
CA THR A 361 12.76 28.47 25.85
C THR A 361 11.74 28.61 26.99
N SER A 362 10.49 28.95 26.69
CA SER A 362 9.45 29.11 27.73
C SER A 362 8.95 27.76 28.26
N SER A 363 8.92 27.58 29.59
CA SER A 363 8.30 26.39 30.18
C SER A 363 6.77 26.47 30.18
N ALA A 364 6.16 25.29 30.22
CA ALA A 364 4.74 25.06 30.42
C ALA A 364 4.56 23.97 31.49
N THR A 365 3.48 24.09 32.26
CA THR A 365 3.14 23.11 33.30
C THR A 365 2.22 22.04 32.72
N LEU A 366 2.69 20.80 32.61
CA LEU A 366 1.82 19.64 32.40
C LEU A 366 1.31 19.12 33.75
N VAL A 367 0.02 18.79 33.80
CA VAL A 367 -0.62 18.05 34.89
C VAL A 367 -1.18 16.77 34.32
N VAL A 368 -0.89 15.63 34.95
CA VAL A 368 -1.51 14.34 34.62
C VAL A 368 -2.25 13.83 35.85
N ASP A 369 -3.58 13.94 35.81
CA ASP A 369 -4.50 13.51 36.87
C ASP A 369 -5.06 12.10 36.58
N GLY A 370 -5.60 11.41 37.59
CA GLY A 370 -6.16 10.06 37.46
C GLY A 370 -5.14 8.91 37.65
N LEU A 371 -3.92 9.26 38.06
CA LEU A 371 -2.84 8.32 38.36
C LEU A 371 -3.11 7.52 39.65
N ARG A 372 -2.30 6.48 39.86
CA ARG A 372 -2.21 5.68 41.09
C ARG A 372 -0.74 5.65 41.54
N GLY A 373 -0.51 5.47 42.83
CA GLY A 373 0.85 5.31 43.36
C GLY A 373 1.51 4.06 42.75
N GLY A 374 2.65 4.25 42.09
CA GLY A 374 3.37 3.20 41.36
C GLY A 374 3.18 3.23 39.84
N ASP A 375 2.25 4.01 39.30
CA ASP A 375 2.15 4.23 37.85
C ASP A 375 3.44 4.89 37.31
N ARG A 376 3.78 4.58 36.05
CA ARG A 376 4.92 5.14 35.32
C ARG A 376 4.42 5.96 34.14
N LEU A 377 4.59 7.28 34.22
CA LEU A 377 4.34 8.22 33.15
C LEU A 377 5.61 8.34 32.28
N ARG A 378 5.51 8.00 31.01
CA ARG A 378 6.54 8.21 29.98
C ARG A 378 6.15 9.41 29.12
N LEU A 379 7.11 10.27 28.80
CA LEU A 379 6.91 11.51 28.03
C LEU A 379 7.91 11.60 26.89
N SER A 380 7.48 12.06 25.70
CA SER A 380 8.36 12.31 24.54
C SER A 380 9.50 13.29 24.89
N PRO A 381 10.68 13.16 24.23
CA PRO A 381 11.81 14.06 24.46
C PRO A 381 11.43 15.55 24.34
N PRO A 382 12.07 16.44 25.11
CA PRO A 382 11.85 17.88 24.97
C PRO A 382 12.36 18.40 23.61
N PRO A 383 11.89 19.58 23.15
CA PRO A 383 12.44 20.24 21.97
C PRO A 383 13.97 20.37 22.01
N GLY A 384 14.64 20.14 20.88
CA GLY A 384 16.10 20.14 20.76
C GLY A 384 16.81 18.88 21.28
N ALA A 385 16.08 17.87 21.77
CA ALA A 385 16.62 16.52 21.92
C ALA A 385 16.54 15.78 20.57
N ALA A 386 17.54 14.92 20.31
CA ALA A 386 17.59 14.10 19.09
C ALA A 386 16.30 13.32 18.87
N ALA A 387 15.84 13.24 17.62
CA ALA A 387 14.60 12.55 17.26
C ALA A 387 14.52 11.10 17.78
N ASP A 388 15.65 10.40 17.78
CA ASP A 388 15.76 8.99 18.21
C ASP A 388 15.96 8.80 19.73
N ALA A 389 15.75 9.82 20.55
CA ALA A 389 15.87 9.74 22.00
C ALA A 389 14.70 8.97 22.66
N GLU A 390 14.97 8.31 23.79
CA GLU A 390 13.98 7.55 24.53
C GLU A 390 13.01 8.46 25.33
N LEU A 391 11.79 7.95 25.56
CA LEU A 391 10.80 8.65 26.39
C LEU A 391 11.26 8.70 27.85
N SER A 392 11.28 9.90 28.44
CA SER A 392 11.65 10.10 29.85
C SER A 392 10.56 9.55 30.78
N GLU A 393 10.94 8.71 31.76
CA GLU A 393 10.00 8.06 32.70
C GLU A 393 9.94 8.76 34.07
N LEU A 394 8.73 8.89 34.63
CA LEU A 394 8.42 9.48 35.93
C LEU A 394 7.47 8.56 36.71
N VAL A 395 7.77 8.29 37.99
CA VAL A 395 6.95 7.41 38.84
C VAL A 395 5.96 8.23 39.69
N ALA A 396 4.67 7.93 39.56
CA ALA A 396 3.60 8.55 40.31
C ALA A 396 3.62 8.15 41.79
N ARG A 397 3.53 9.14 42.69
CA ARG A 397 3.44 8.94 44.15
C ARG A 397 2.02 9.14 44.70
N GLY A 398 1.08 9.53 43.87
CA GLY A 398 -0.29 9.89 44.22
C GLY A 398 -1.19 9.96 42.98
N SER A 399 -2.32 10.65 43.07
CA SER A 399 -3.32 10.71 42.00
C SER A 399 -3.06 11.73 40.90
N SER A 400 -1.97 12.51 41.02
CA SER A 400 -1.58 13.58 40.11
C SER A 400 -0.06 13.66 40.02
N LEU A 401 0.46 13.96 38.83
CA LEU A 401 1.83 14.40 38.59
C LEU A 401 1.81 15.78 37.94
N VAL A 402 2.72 16.65 38.39
CA VAL A 402 2.95 17.98 37.80
C VAL A 402 4.38 17.99 37.27
N VAL A 403 4.54 18.36 36.00
CA VAL A 403 5.82 18.29 35.27
C VAL A 403 6.00 19.59 34.50
N GLU A 404 7.11 20.30 34.74
CA GLU A 404 7.54 21.40 33.88
C GLU A 404 8.24 20.83 32.63
N ARG A 405 7.84 21.30 31.44
CA ARG A 405 8.47 20.96 30.16
C ARG A 405 8.59 22.22 29.29
N PRO A 406 9.56 22.32 28.37
CA PRO A 406 9.55 23.38 27.37
C PRO A 406 8.34 23.22 26.45
N ALA A 407 7.72 24.33 26.06
CA ALA A 407 6.84 24.36 24.89
C ALA A 407 7.67 24.17 23.60
N GLY A 408 7.05 23.65 22.53
CA GLY A 408 7.72 23.45 21.24
C GLY A 408 6.74 23.22 20.10
N GLU A 409 7.30 23.08 18.90
CA GLU A 409 6.60 22.94 17.59
C GLU A 409 5.98 21.55 17.35
N ARG A 410 5.90 20.70 18.39
CA ARG A 410 5.36 19.33 18.30
C ARG A 410 4.49 19.00 19.51
N PRO A 411 3.51 18.08 19.39
CA PRO A 411 2.75 17.64 20.54
C PRO A 411 3.69 16.88 21.50
N LEU A 412 3.54 17.12 22.81
CA LEU A 412 4.13 16.25 23.80
C LEU A 412 3.29 14.97 23.85
N TRP A 413 3.92 13.82 23.69
CA TRP A 413 3.24 12.53 23.77
C TRP A 413 3.49 11.90 25.12
N TRP A 414 2.48 11.23 25.64
CA TRP A 414 2.47 10.70 26.98
C TRP A 414 1.88 9.29 27.00
N LEU A 415 2.44 8.43 27.84
CA LEU A 415 2.00 7.04 28.01
C LEU A 415 2.08 6.68 29.48
N VAL A 416 1.03 6.08 30.03
CA VAL A 416 0.99 5.63 31.43
C VAL A 416 0.95 4.12 31.48
N ARG A 417 1.91 3.51 32.20
CA ARG A 417 1.86 2.11 32.61
C ARG A 417 1.54 1.98 34.10
N ASP A 418 0.82 0.94 34.47
CA ASP A 418 0.63 0.59 35.88
C ASP A 418 1.82 -0.17 36.48
N ALA A 419 1.69 -0.57 37.75
CA ALA A 419 2.66 -1.36 38.47
C ALA A 419 2.86 -2.76 37.86
N GLU A 420 1.84 -3.29 37.17
CA GLU A 420 1.86 -4.56 36.43
C GLU A 420 2.41 -4.40 34.99
N ASN A 421 2.93 -3.23 34.63
CA ASN A 421 3.49 -2.88 33.30
C ASN A 421 2.47 -2.81 32.15
N ARG A 422 1.17 -2.81 32.44
CA ARG A 422 0.10 -2.68 31.45
C ARG A 422 -0.12 -1.20 31.10
N ILE A 423 -0.37 -0.90 29.84
CA ILE A 423 -0.76 0.45 29.42
C ILE A 423 -2.18 0.72 29.89
N VAL A 424 -2.37 1.81 30.65
CA VAL A 424 -3.68 2.21 31.20
C VAL A 424 -4.25 3.48 30.55
N GLY A 425 -3.47 4.08 29.64
CA GLY A 425 -3.85 5.21 28.80
C GLY A 425 -2.62 5.86 28.17
N ARG A 426 -2.79 6.42 26.97
CA ARG A 426 -1.75 7.17 26.25
C ARG A 426 -2.37 8.19 25.31
N GLY A 427 -1.61 9.23 25.02
CA GLY A 427 -2.14 10.36 24.29
C GLY A 427 -1.11 11.42 23.92
N THR A 428 -1.66 12.57 23.55
CA THR A 428 -0.98 13.74 23.00
C THR A 428 -1.51 14.99 23.70
N VAL A 429 -0.66 16.02 23.83
CA VAL A 429 -1.03 17.31 24.43
C VAL A 429 -0.11 18.41 23.87
N TRP A 430 -0.67 19.59 23.54
CA TRP A 430 0.15 20.73 23.19
C TRP A 430 0.51 21.54 24.43
N LEU A 431 1.79 21.92 24.50
CA LEU A 431 2.31 22.73 25.59
C LEU A 431 2.37 24.18 25.12
N THR A 432 1.44 25.00 25.62
CA THR A 432 1.46 26.44 25.35
C THR A 432 2.41 27.14 26.35
N PRO A 433 3.32 28.03 25.88
CA PRO A 433 4.18 28.86 26.73
C PRO A 433 3.49 29.47 27.95
N GLY A 434 4.00 29.19 29.16
CA GLY A 434 3.48 29.72 30.42
C GLY A 434 2.08 29.23 30.82
N ALA A 435 1.47 28.34 30.04
CA ALA A 435 0.16 27.76 30.34
C ALA A 435 0.27 26.51 31.21
N ARG A 436 -0.90 26.09 31.74
CA ARG A 436 -1.07 24.84 32.49
C ARG A 436 -1.98 23.89 31.72
N SER A 437 -1.40 22.97 30.96
CA SER A 437 -2.13 21.90 30.26
C SER A 437 -2.46 20.78 31.26
N THR A 438 -3.69 20.27 31.25
CA THR A 438 -4.16 19.22 32.18
C THR A 438 -4.72 18.03 31.41
N VAL A 439 -4.06 16.89 31.54
CA VAL A 439 -4.52 15.59 31.04
C VAL A 439 -5.24 14.86 32.19
N VAL A 440 -6.47 14.40 31.93
CA VAL A 440 -7.20 13.53 32.84
C VAL A 440 -7.14 12.11 32.29
N LEU A 441 -6.43 11.22 32.98
CA LEU A 441 -6.27 9.83 32.57
C LEU A 441 -7.59 9.07 32.70
N GLU A 442 -8.23 8.78 31.57
CA GLU A 442 -9.32 7.82 31.50
C GLU A 442 -8.74 6.41 31.55
N ARG A 443 -8.61 5.85 32.76
CA ARG A 443 -8.05 4.51 32.93
C ARG A 443 -8.89 3.47 32.21
N ARG A 444 -8.40 2.99 31.08
CA ARG A 444 -8.93 1.84 30.36
C ARG A 444 -7.96 0.70 30.57
N ASP A 445 -8.47 -0.48 30.94
CA ASP A 445 -7.72 -1.69 30.66
C ASP A 445 -7.72 -1.82 29.14
N GLN A 446 -6.69 -1.25 28.49
CA GLN A 446 -6.24 -1.77 27.22
C GLN A 446 -5.80 -3.20 27.54
N ALA A 447 -6.73 -4.15 27.41
CA ALA A 447 -6.43 -5.57 27.46
C ALA A 447 -5.31 -5.76 26.43
N ALA A 448 -4.08 -5.93 26.94
CA ALA A 448 -2.87 -5.60 26.20
C ALA A 448 -3.00 -6.08 24.76
N SER A 449 -2.92 -5.17 23.78
CA SER A 449 -3.06 -5.46 22.35
C SER A 449 -2.28 -6.74 22.08
N ALA A 450 -3.00 -7.87 21.94
CA ALA A 450 -2.50 -9.17 22.41
C ALA A 450 -1.09 -9.39 21.87
N PRO A 451 -0.06 -9.42 22.76
CA PRO A 451 1.30 -8.97 22.44
C PRO A 451 1.70 -9.54 21.10
N HIS A 452 1.74 -8.67 20.07
CA HIS A 452 1.61 -9.03 18.64
C HIS A 452 2.39 -10.32 18.41
N THR A 453 1.67 -11.44 18.27
CA THR A 453 2.21 -12.79 18.48
C THR A 453 3.57 -12.91 17.80
N GLU A 454 4.66 -12.81 18.58
CA GLU A 454 5.98 -12.39 18.06
C GLU A 454 6.24 -13.10 16.73
N PRO A 455 6.18 -12.40 15.58
CA PRO A 455 6.09 -13.06 14.28
C PRO A 455 7.43 -13.73 14.04
N ALA A 456 7.51 -15.01 14.37
CA ALA A 456 8.71 -15.66 14.94
C ALA A 456 10.02 -15.16 14.32
N VAL A 457 10.61 -14.12 14.93
CA VAL A 457 11.80 -13.49 14.37
C VAL A 457 12.96 -14.44 14.66
N PRO A 458 13.61 -15.00 13.64
CA PRO A 458 14.59 -16.05 13.85
C PRO A 458 15.74 -15.48 14.67
N ALA A 459 16.12 -16.21 15.73
CA ALA A 459 17.15 -15.75 16.66
C ALA A 459 18.52 -15.53 16.00
N ARG A 460 18.72 -16.09 14.79
CA ARG A 460 19.86 -15.87 13.89
C ARG A 460 19.37 -15.92 12.43
N PRO A 461 19.98 -15.17 11.50
CA PRO A 461 19.75 -15.33 10.06
C PRO A 461 20.06 -16.75 9.57
N THR A 462 19.59 -17.09 8.37
CA THR A 462 20.06 -18.29 7.66
C THR A 462 21.57 -18.20 7.37
N ALA A 463 22.23 -19.35 7.21
CA ALA A 463 23.65 -19.34 6.81
C ALA A 463 23.80 -18.62 5.45
N GLY A 464 24.73 -17.68 5.39
CA GLY A 464 25.04 -16.94 4.17
C GLY A 464 25.71 -17.80 3.10
N ASP A 465 25.63 -17.35 1.85
CA ASP A 465 26.16 -18.03 0.66
C ASP A 465 27.53 -17.49 0.20
N GLY A 466 28.09 -16.51 0.93
CA GLY A 466 29.30 -15.78 0.59
C GLY A 466 29.08 -14.56 -0.32
N ARG A 467 27.84 -14.28 -0.73
CA ARG A 467 27.46 -13.18 -1.63
C ARG A 467 26.63 -12.15 -0.88
N ARG A 468 27.32 -11.19 -0.23
CA ARG A 468 26.67 -10.02 0.36
C ARG A 468 25.74 -9.31 -0.64
N ARG A 469 24.47 -9.14 -0.23
CA ARG A 469 23.49 -8.24 -0.84
C ARG A 469 23.21 -7.05 0.10
N VAL A 470 22.64 -5.98 -0.44
CA VAL A 470 22.12 -4.83 0.32
C VAL A 470 20.65 -4.63 -0.03
N VAL A 471 19.81 -4.62 1.00
CA VAL A 471 18.38 -4.35 0.92
C VAL A 471 18.11 -3.02 1.60
N LEU A 472 17.78 -2.00 0.82
CA LEU A 472 17.29 -0.72 1.33
C LEU A 472 15.76 -0.71 1.22
N VAL A 473 15.09 -0.51 2.35
CA VAL A 473 13.66 -0.20 2.44
C VAL A 473 13.55 1.22 2.98
N LEU A 474 13.20 2.16 2.12
CA LEU A 474 12.79 3.50 2.53
C LEU A 474 11.31 3.48 2.90
N LEU A 475 10.99 3.86 4.13
CA LEU A 475 9.63 4.14 4.56
C LEU A 475 9.42 5.65 4.41
N ASP A 476 8.56 6.08 3.50
CA ASP A 476 8.41 7.50 3.19
C ASP A 476 7.83 8.27 4.40
N SER A 477 8.43 9.38 4.82
CA SER A 477 7.95 10.19 5.96
C SER A 477 7.93 9.45 7.32
N ALA A 478 8.86 8.50 7.54
CA ALA A 478 8.93 7.72 8.76
C ALA A 478 9.68 8.47 9.89
N ASP A 479 8.89 9.12 10.75
CA ASP A 479 9.39 9.92 11.87
C ASP A 479 9.85 9.05 13.06
N TRP A 480 11.08 9.30 13.51
CA TRP A 480 11.72 8.62 14.64
C TRP A 480 10.90 8.69 15.94
N ARG A 481 10.21 9.80 16.18
CA ARG A 481 9.42 10.01 17.38
C ARG A 481 8.24 9.05 17.36
N ILE A 482 7.52 8.92 16.24
CA ILE A 482 6.39 7.95 16.09
C ILE A 482 6.89 6.54 16.42
N VAL A 483 8.03 6.15 15.86
CA VAL A 483 8.69 4.88 16.17
C VAL A 483 9.02 4.76 17.67
N ARG A 484 9.58 5.80 18.32
CA ARG A 484 9.88 5.79 19.76
C ARG A 484 8.64 5.66 20.65
N TYR A 485 7.51 6.24 20.24
CA TYR A 485 6.25 6.13 20.97
C TYR A 485 5.66 4.72 20.91
N LEU A 486 5.69 4.11 19.72
CA LEU A 486 5.27 2.71 19.52
C LEU A 486 6.22 1.71 20.21
N LEU A 487 7.53 1.97 20.18
CA LEU A 487 8.52 1.21 20.95
C LEU A 487 8.25 1.29 22.46
N ALA A 488 7.95 2.49 22.98
CA ALA A 488 7.61 2.66 24.40
C ALA A 488 6.27 1.99 24.80
N ALA A 489 5.45 1.61 23.80
CA ALA A 489 4.20 0.86 23.95
C ALA A 489 4.34 -0.66 23.68
N ASP A 490 5.53 -1.15 23.31
CA ASP A 490 5.80 -2.53 22.87
C ASP A 490 5.03 -2.97 21.59
N GLU A 491 4.71 -2.04 20.69
CA GLU A 491 3.81 -2.29 19.54
C GLU A 491 4.51 -2.43 18.17
N VAL A 492 5.82 -2.23 18.11
CA VAL A 492 6.64 -2.41 16.90
C VAL A 492 7.80 -3.38 17.22
N PRO A 493 7.48 -4.67 17.49
CA PRO A 493 8.47 -5.65 17.94
C PRO A 493 9.55 -5.95 16.90
N VAL A 494 9.28 -5.81 15.60
CA VAL A 494 10.30 -6.03 14.57
C VAL A 494 11.31 -4.89 14.56
N LEU A 495 10.86 -3.63 14.61
CA LEU A 495 11.72 -2.47 14.75
C LEU A 495 12.53 -2.55 16.05
N ALA A 496 11.90 -2.91 17.17
CA ALA A 496 12.62 -3.16 18.43
C ALA A 496 13.76 -4.17 18.22
N ARG A 497 13.48 -5.28 17.53
CA ARG A 497 14.46 -6.31 17.22
C ARG A 497 15.55 -5.87 16.22
N LEU A 498 15.21 -5.02 15.25
CA LEU A 498 16.18 -4.39 14.35
C LEU A 498 17.13 -3.47 15.13
N LEU A 499 16.64 -2.73 16.14
CA LEU A 499 17.49 -1.92 17.02
C LEU A 499 18.41 -2.76 17.91
N GLU A 500 17.96 -3.93 18.39
CA GLU A 500 18.81 -4.86 19.14
C GLU A 500 19.91 -5.50 18.29
N LEU A 501 19.58 -5.88 17.05
CA LEU A 501 20.49 -6.59 16.14
C LEU A 501 21.45 -5.65 15.41
N GLY A 502 21.05 -4.39 15.21
CA GLY A 502 21.69 -3.46 14.31
C GLY A 502 22.27 -2.22 14.96
N THR A 503 22.62 -1.27 14.10
CA THR A 503 23.03 0.09 14.46
C THR A 503 21.96 1.08 14.00
N ARG A 504 21.65 2.07 14.84
CA ARG A 504 20.71 3.17 14.55
C ARG A 504 21.39 4.53 14.48
N ALA A 505 20.75 5.48 13.81
CA ALA A 505 21.11 6.90 13.81
C ALA A 505 19.87 7.76 13.57
N VAL A 506 19.96 9.07 13.79
CA VAL A 506 19.07 10.03 13.13
C VAL A 506 19.61 10.24 11.72
N MET A 507 18.76 10.16 10.69
CA MET A 507 19.12 10.56 9.34
C MET A 507 18.57 11.97 9.07
N LEU A 508 19.30 12.75 8.28
CA LEU A 508 19.00 14.12 7.92
C LEU A 508 18.79 14.22 6.42
N SER A 509 17.67 14.84 6.03
CA SER A 509 17.41 15.25 4.66
C SER A 509 17.13 16.75 4.60
N ASP A 510 18.02 17.47 3.91
CA ASP A 510 17.90 18.89 3.62
C ASP A 510 17.99 19.09 2.08
N PRO A 511 16.92 19.59 1.43
CA PRO A 511 15.60 19.84 2.00
C PRO A 511 14.84 18.53 2.32
N PRO A 512 13.87 18.54 3.25
CA PRO A 512 13.07 17.37 3.63
C PRO A 512 11.96 17.09 2.60
N TYR A 513 12.39 16.76 1.38
CA TYR A 513 11.53 16.55 0.20
C TYR A 513 11.92 15.23 -0.47
N THR A 514 10.93 14.41 -0.80
CA THR A 514 11.12 13.02 -1.23
C THR A 514 12.02 12.92 -2.47
N ALA A 515 11.78 13.74 -3.49
CA ALA A 515 12.54 13.72 -4.73
C ALA A 515 13.98 14.21 -4.52
N ALA A 516 14.18 15.22 -3.68
CA ALA A 516 15.52 15.72 -3.34
C ALA A 516 16.32 14.63 -2.61
N ALA A 517 15.71 14.02 -1.58
CA ALA A 517 16.23 12.87 -0.84
C ALA A 517 16.61 11.70 -1.76
N LEU A 518 15.71 11.31 -2.67
CA LEU A 518 15.95 10.24 -3.64
C LEU A 518 17.02 10.61 -4.68
N ALA A 519 17.06 11.85 -5.17
CA ALA A 519 18.10 12.31 -6.09
C ALA A 519 19.49 12.27 -5.46
N LYS A 520 19.60 12.72 -4.20
CA LYS A 520 20.82 12.65 -3.36
C LYS A 520 21.30 11.21 -3.13
N LEU A 521 20.38 10.28 -2.86
CA LEU A 521 20.68 8.85 -2.77
C LEU A 521 21.14 8.24 -4.11
N ILE A 522 20.43 8.54 -5.20
CA ILE A 522 20.61 7.87 -6.50
C ILE A 522 21.81 8.43 -7.26
N SER A 523 22.13 9.71 -7.11
CA SER A 523 23.22 10.41 -7.81
C SER A 523 24.09 11.22 -6.84
N PRO A 524 24.78 10.59 -5.87
CA PRO A 524 25.45 11.30 -4.78
C PRO A 524 26.47 12.35 -5.26
N GLY A 525 26.51 13.50 -4.58
CA GLY A 525 27.46 14.57 -4.85
C GLY A 525 27.17 15.41 -6.09
N ALA A 526 25.90 15.53 -6.50
CA ALA A 526 25.48 16.47 -7.55
C ALA A 526 25.67 17.95 -7.11
N ASP A 527 25.84 18.18 -5.81
CA ASP A 527 25.86 19.45 -5.09
C ASP A 527 27.02 20.40 -5.44
N THR A 528 27.06 20.93 -6.67
CA THR A 528 28.07 21.92 -7.08
C THR A 528 27.54 23.28 -7.53
N PHE A 529 26.22 23.53 -7.58
CA PHE A 529 25.67 24.80 -8.12
C PHE A 529 24.43 25.44 -7.43
N GLY A 530 24.46 25.60 -6.10
CA GLY A 530 23.72 26.67 -5.39
C GLY A 530 22.22 26.86 -5.71
N LEU A 531 21.76 28.11 -5.88
CA LEU A 531 20.33 28.43 -6.13
C LEU A 531 19.72 27.72 -7.34
N VAL A 532 20.53 27.36 -8.34
CA VAL A 532 20.06 26.64 -9.53
C VAL A 532 19.66 25.21 -9.15
N GLU A 533 20.44 24.58 -8.28
CA GLU A 533 20.14 23.26 -7.74
C GLU A 533 18.91 23.28 -6.83
N LEU A 534 18.74 24.30 -5.98
CA LEU A 534 17.50 24.44 -5.18
C LEU A 534 16.26 24.54 -6.08
N PHE A 535 16.31 25.30 -7.17
CA PHE A 535 15.21 25.33 -8.15
C PHE A 535 15.04 24.00 -8.88
N HIS A 536 16.13 23.27 -9.16
CA HIS A 536 16.05 21.96 -9.80
C HIS A 536 15.48 20.89 -8.87
N GLN A 537 15.87 20.85 -7.59
CA GLN A 537 15.35 19.95 -6.55
C GLN A 537 13.89 20.25 -6.23
N LEU A 538 13.51 21.53 -6.10
CA LEU A 538 12.10 21.92 -6.07
C LEU A 538 11.38 21.55 -7.37
N GLY A 539 12.06 21.56 -8.52
CA GLY A 539 11.56 21.09 -9.81
C GLY A 539 11.40 19.57 -9.92
N GLN A 540 12.25 18.80 -9.25
CA GLN A 540 12.19 17.35 -9.13
C GLN A 540 11.08 16.96 -8.17
N GLU A 541 11.00 17.58 -6.99
CA GLU A 541 9.86 17.49 -6.06
C GLU A 541 8.56 17.91 -6.74
N VAL A 542 8.67 18.85 -7.69
CA VAL A 542 7.57 19.19 -8.58
C VAL A 542 7.26 18.11 -9.61
N GLU A 543 8.20 17.38 -10.22
CA GLU A 543 7.80 16.24 -11.08
C GLU A 543 7.27 15.04 -10.27
N ALA A 544 7.48 15.05 -8.94
CA ALA A 544 7.51 13.89 -8.08
C ALA A 544 6.24 13.53 -7.32
N LEU A 545 5.33 14.48 -7.11
CA LEU A 545 3.97 14.05 -6.80
C LEU A 545 3.47 13.25 -8.00
N ASP A 546 2.87 12.09 -7.72
CA ASP A 546 2.28 11.10 -8.64
C ASP A 546 1.32 11.71 -9.69
N PHE A 547 0.90 12.93 -9.40
CA PHE A 547 0.15 13.76 -10.28
C PHE A 547 1.00 14.73 -11.13
N VAL A 548 2.25 14.53 -11.62
CA VAL A 548 2.96 15.60 -12.43
C VAL A 548 3.66 15.25 -13.78
N GLY A 549 4.60 14.30 -13.87
CA GLY A 549 5.10 13.77 -15.16
C GLY A 549 6.11 14.58 -16.00
N ARG A 550 6.35 15.89 -15.79
CA ARG A 550 7.56 16.63 -16.28
C ARG A 550 7.98 17.82 -15.41
N ASN A 551 9.27 17.91 -15.10
CA ASN A 551 9.90 19.00 -14.36
C ASN A 551 9.91 20.30 -15.20
N PRO A 552 9.27 21.39 -14.72
CA PRO A 552 9.18 22.65 -15.46
C PRO A 552 10.53 23.37 -15.59
N VAL A 553 11.56 22.93 -14.86
CA VAL A 553 12.95 23.40 -14.96
C VAL A 553 13.93 22.31 -15.40
N SER A 554 13.47 21.24 -16.04
CA SER A 554 14.31 20.19 -16.67
C SER A 554 15.38 20.74 -17.63
N PHE A 555 15.18 21.93 -18.21
CA PHE A 555 16.23 22.61 -19.00
C PHE A 555 17.52 22.92 -18.20
N LEU A 556 17.46 22.91 -16.86
CA LEU A 556 18.62 23.05 -15.98
C LEU A 556 19.47 21.78 -15.92
N GLU A 557 18.95 20.59 -16.25
CA GLU A 557 19.72 19.34 -16.27
C GLU A 557 20.93 19.42 -17.20
N ALA A 558 20.79 20.13 -18.32
CA ALA A 558 21.89 20.38 -19.26
C ALA A 558 23.01 21.28 -18.71
N LEU A 559 22.79 21.90 -17.55
CA LEU A 559 23.75 22.74 -16.81
C LEU A 559 24.29 22.04 -15.56
N LEU A 560 23.67 20.94 -15.12
CA LEU A 560 24.11 20.14 -13.99
C LEU A 560 25.15 19.10 -14.44
N PRO A 561 26.17 18.79 -13.62
CA PRO A 561 27.12 17.74 -13.96
C PRO A 561 26.43 16.37 -13.95
N GLY A 562 26.59 15.63 -15.04
CA GLY A 562 26.12 14.25 -15.15
C GLY A 562 26.91 13.33 -14.23
N ASN A 563 26.43 13.15 -13.00
CA ASN A 563 27.03 12.23 -12.03
C ASN A 563 26.67 10.76 -12.32
N GLN A 564 27.54 9.86 -11.86
CA GLN A 564 27.33 8.41 -11.99
C GLN A 564 26.23 7.97 -11.03
N ASN A 565 25.25 7.22 -11.53
CA ASN A 565 24.12 6.72 -10.77
C ASN A 565 24.52 5.49 -9.91
N LEU A 566 23.96 5.36 -8.71
CA LEU A 566 24.22 4.25 -7.77
C LEU A 566 24.01 2.86 -8.40
N PHE A 567 22.88 2.65 -9.06
CA PHE A 567 22.54 1.39 -9.72
C PHE A 567 23.43 1.11 -10.94
N GLU A 568 23.85 2.15 -11.67
CA GLU A 568 24.83 2.00 -12.76
C GLU A 568 26.22 1.63 -12.23
N VAL A 569 26.65 2.25 -11.13
CA VAL A 569 27.94 1.96 -10.48
C VAL A 569 28.03 0.52 -10.00
N VAL A 570 26.96 -0.01 -9.40
CA VAL A 570 26.89 -1.41 -8.96
C VAL A 570 26.72 -2.35 -10.16
N GLY A 571 25.75 -2.08 -11.02
CA GLY A 571 25.37 -2.93 -12.16
C GLY A 571 26.39 -2.99 -13.31
N ALA A 572 27.35 -2.06 -13.37
CA ALA A 572 28.43 -2.07 -14.36
C ALA A 572 29.41 -3.26 -14.18
N GLY A 573 29.49 -3.84 -12.98
CA GLY A 573 30.33 -5.00 -12.67
C GLY A 573 29.62 -6.34 -12.89
N GLU A 574 30.02 -7.35 -12.12
CA GLU A 574 29.34 -8.67 -12.08
C GLU A 574 28.05 -8.65 -11.23
N ARG A 575 27.78 -7.53 -10.54
CA ARG A 575 26.65 -7.35 -9.63
C ARG A 575 25.39 -6.93 -10.38
N GLN A 576 24.24 -7.16 -9.75
CA GLN A 576 22.92 -6.74 -10.22
C GLN A 576 22.28 -5.77 -9.22
N ALA A 577 21.73 -4.67 -9.73
CA ALA A 577 21.09 -3.63 -8.93
C ALA A 577 19.68 -3.34 -9.45
N LEU A 578 18.67 -3.47 -8.60
CA LEU A 578 17.27 -3.22 -8.92
C LEU A 578 16.76 -1.97 -8.19
N ASN A 579 16.24 -1.02 -8.97
CA ASN A 579 15.56 0.15 -8.46
C ASN A 579 14.05 -0.08 -8.34
N LEU A 580 13.54 -0.03 -7.11
CA LEU A 580 12.13 -0.06 -6.71
C LEU A 580 11.75 1.18 -5.87
N LEU A 581 12.53 2.26 -5.93
CA LEU A 581 12.28 3.50 -5.16
C LEU A 581 11.01 4.27 -5.59
N GLN A 582 10.33 3.75 -6.62
CA GLN A 582 9.23 4.36 -7.37
C GLN A 582 9.59 5.69 -8.05
N ALA A 583 8.86 6.02 -9.11
CA ALA A 583 9.12 7.24 -9.86
C ALA A 583 8.55 8.43 -9.08
N VAL A 584 9.46 9.25 -8.55
CA VAL A 584 9.18 10.49 -7.86
C VAL A 584 10.07 11.54 -8.53
N GLY A 585 9.60 11.93 -9.72
CA GLY A 585 10.03 13.12 -10.43
C GLY A 585 10.99 12.89 -11.59
N ALA A 586 11.76 13.93 -11.92
CA ALA A 586 12.78 13.92 -12.98
C ALA A 586 13.92 12.93 -12.72
N VAL A 587 13.85 12.22 -11.58
CA VAL A 587 14.41 10.89 -11.37
C VAL A 587 13.74 9.89 -12.33
N SER A 588 14.03 10.09 -13.62
CA SER A 588 13.25 9.70 -14.79
C SER A 588 12.48 8.38 -14.74
N GLU A 589 11.30 8.40 -15.37
CA GLU A 589 10.43 7.23 -15.68
C GLU A 589 11.18 6.03 -16.29
N GLU A 590 12.38 6.25 -16.86
CA GLU A 590 13.31 5.20 -17.32
C GLU A 590 13.93 4.33 -16.20
N ARG A 591 13.56 4.50 -14.91
CA ARG A 591 14.30 3.93 -13.78
C ARG A 591 13.51 3.14 -12.75
N ASN A 592 12.18 3.28 -12.64
CA ASN A 592 11.42 2.38 -11.75
C ASN A 592 11.44 0.96 -12.32
N ALA A 593 11.33 -0.06 -11.47
CA ALA A 593 11.44 -1.47 -11.84
C ALA A 593 12.72 -1.84 -12.63
N THR A 594 13.76 -0.99 -12.66
CA THR A 594 14.88 -1.17 -13.58
C THR A 594 15.99 -1.97 -12.93
N LEU A 595 16.26 -3.14 -13.49
CA LEU A 595 17.40 -3.98 -13.17
C LEU A 595 18.59 -3.57 -14.04
N ILE A 596 19.73 -3.28 -13.42
CA ILE A 596 21.00 -3.00 -14.09
C ILE A 596 22.01 -4.08 -13.70
N GLY A 597 22.55 -4.75 -14.72
CA GLY A 597 23.68 -5.67 -14.62
C GLY A 597 23.36 -7.14 -14.95
N PRO A 598 24.39 -8.00 -15.06
CA PRO A 598 25.81 -7.64 -15.01
C PRO A 598 26.28 -6.87 -16.27
N GLY A 599 27.40 -6.17 -16.17
CA GLY A 599 28.03 -5.46 -17.29
C GLY A 599 27.27 -4.20 -17.77
N GLY A 600 26.39 -3.65 -16.95
CA GLY A 600 25.58 -2.47 -17.26
C GLY A 600 24.35 -2.74 -18.15
N GLU A 601 24.01 -4.01 -18.41
CA GLU A 601 22.80 -4.35 -19.16
C GLU A 601 21.54 -3.90 -18.40
N ARG A 602 20.65 -3.15 -19.05
CA ARG A 602 19.39 -2.68 -18.44
C ARG A 602 18.22 -3.57 -18.86
N ARG A 603 17.38 -3.96 -17.91
CA ARG A 603 16.12 -4.70 -18.12
C ARG A 603 15.02 -4.16 -17.21
N VAL A 604 13.77 -4.17 -17.68
CA VAL A 604 12.61 -3.87 -16.83
C VAL A 604 12.19 -5.15 -16.10
N GLN A 605 12.06 -5.08 -14.78
CA GLN A 605 11.59 -6.15 -13.92
C GLN A 605 10.07 -6.28 -14.05
N GLY A 606 9.63 -7.22 -14.87
CA GLY A 606 8.21 -7.53 -15.01
C GLY A 606 7.61 -8.22 -13.79
N GLY A 607 6.29 -8.13 -13.65
CA GLY A 607 5.51 -8.87 -12.64
C GLY A 607 5.48 -8.25 -11.24
N LEU A 608 5.90 -7.00 -11.10
CA LEU A 608 5.73 -6.24 -9.85
C LEU A 608 4.25 -5.91 -9.62
N GLN A 609 3.82 -5.93 -8.36
CA GLN A 609 2.48 -5.55 -7.91
C GLN A 609 2.48 -4.09 -7.44
N GLY A 610 1.57 -3.26 -7.95
CA GLY A 610 1.43 -1.87 -7.51
C GLY A 610 0.57 -1.71 -6.26
N THR A 611 -0.50 -2.50 -6.16
CA THR A 611 -1.35 -2.60 -4.97
C THR A 611 -1.83 -4.04 -4.82
N ARG A 612 -2.04 -4.50 -3.60
CA ARG A 612 -2.65 -5.79 -3.28
C ARG A 612 -3.60 -5.71 -2.08
N GLN A 613 -4.59 -6.59 -1.98
CA GLN A 613 -5.43 -6.70 -0.80
C GLN A 613 -4.63 -7.27 0.38
N LEU A 614 -5.00 -6.83 1.59
CA LEU A 614 -4.47 -7.40 2.81
C LEU A 614 -5.13 -8.75 3.07
N THR A 615 -4.32 -9.75 3.42
CA THR A 615 -4.80 -11.08 3.78
C THR A 615 -5.59 -11.02 5.10
N ALA A 616 -6.49 -11.99 5.30
CA ALA A 616 -7.23 -12.11 6.56
C ALA A 616 -6.29 -12.31 7.79
N GLU A 617 -5.10 -12.85 7.60
CA GLU A 617 -4.07 -13.00 8.64
C GLU A 617 -3.42 -11.65 8.98
N GLU A 618 -3.08 -10.83 7.98
CA GLU A 618 -2.58 -9.46 8.19
C GLU A 618 -3.60 -8.55 8.89
N ILE A 619 -4.87 -8.63 8.49
CA ILE A 619 -5.96 -7.88 9.12
C ILE A 619 -6.15 -8.34 10.58
N ALA A 620 -6.15 -9.66 10.83
CA ALA A 620 -6.29 -10.19 12.19
C ALA A 620 -5.07 -9.93 13.10
N ALA A 621 -3.89 -9.72 12.52
CA ALA A 621 -2.66 -9.44 13.27
C ALA A 621 -2.63 -8.04 13.91
N ILE A 622 -3.46 -7.09 13.42
CA ILE A 622 -3.44 -5.69 13.84
C ILE A 622 -4.84 -5.27 14.29
N PRO A 623 -5.12 -5.22 15.61
CA PRO A 623 -6.44 -4.87 16.12
C PRO A 623 -6.96 -3.55 15.54
N GLY A 624 -8.14 -3.61 14.92
CA GLY A 624 -8.83 -2.42 14.43
C GLY A 624 -8.47 -1.98 13.02
N LEU A 625 -7.56 -2.67 12.32
CA LEU A 625 -7.14 -2.37 10.95
C LEU A 625 -8.31 -2.50 9.95
N GLU A 626 -9.29 -3.35 10.25
CA GLU A 626 -10.49 -3.55 9.43
C GLU A 626 -11.30 -2.26 9.21
N ARG A 627 -11.18 -1.28 10.12
CA ARG A 627 -11.84 0.04 10.00
C ARG A 627 -11.16 0.96 9.00
N ASP A 628 -9.89 0.72 8.67
CA ASP A 628 -9.14 1.54 7.72
C ASP A 628 -9.35 1.08 6.27
N LEU A 629 -9.74 -0.19 6.06
CA LEU A 629 -9.85 -0.83 4.74
C LEU A 629 -10.86 -0.17 3.78
N GLU A 630 -11.93 0.42 4.31
CA GLU A 630 -12.95 1.13 3.51
C GLU A 630 -12.60 2.63 3.28
N SER A 631 -11.43 3.08 3.76
CA SER A 631 -10.94 4.46 3.61
C SER A 631 -9.79 4.55 2.60
N ASP A 632 -9.35 5.78 2.26
CA ASP A 632 -8.13 6.01 1.48
C ASP A 632 -6.89 5.31 2.10
N SER A 633 -6.85 5.20 3.44
CA SER A 633 -5.80 4.47 4.16
C SER A 633 -5.79 2.98 3.80
N GLY A 634 -6.94 2.38 3.44
CA GLY A 634 -7.08 0.99 3.02
C GLY A 634 -6.42 0.73 1.67
N ARG A 635 -6.59 1.64 0.72
CA ARG A 635 -5.87 1.62 -0.57
C ARG A 635 -4.36 1.71 -0.34
N HIS A 636 -3.94 2.66 0.50
CA HIS A 636 -2.53 2.88 0.84
C HIS A 636 -1.89 1.70 1.61
N LEU A 637 -2.64 1.01 2.46
CA LEU A 637 -2.20 -0.23 3.09
C LEU A 637 -1.91 -1.29 2.02
N GLY A 638 -2.78 -1.40 1.01
CA GLY A 638 -2.60 -2.35 -0.09
C GLY A 638 -1.46 -2.02 -1.07
N GLU A 639 -1.18 -0.73 -1.28
CA GLU A 639 0.01 -0.28 -2.01
C GLU A 639 1.29 -0.67 -1.26
N ALA A 640 1.42 -0.31 0.02
CA ALA A 640 2.54 -0.72 0.88
C ALA A 640 2.71 -2.25 0.97
N ALA A 641 1.60 -3.00 0.93
CA ALA A 641 1.59 -4.44 0.87
C ALA A 641 2.24 -4.97 -0.43
N GLY A 642 1.87 -4.41 -1.58
CA GLY A 642 2.43 -4.77 -2.89
C GLY A 642 3.91 -4.40 -3.03
N GLU A 643 4.27 -3.22 -2.53
CA GLU A 643 5.65 -2.70 -2.49
C GLU A 643 6.60 -3.62 -1.71
N LEU A 644 6.18 -4.08 -0.53
CA LEU A 644 6.99 -4.99 0.30
C LEU A 644 6.96 -6.43 -0.23
N ASP A 645 5.88 -6.86 -0.86
CA ASP A 645 5.83 -8.15 -1.57
C ASP A 645 6.78 -8.19 -2.78
N ASN A 646 6.96 -7.07 -3.49
CA ASN A 646 7.97 -6.94 -4.54
C ASN A 646 9.39 -7.13 -3.99
N VAL A 647 9.73 -6.50 -2.86
CA VAL A 647 11.02 -6.69 -2.18
C VAL A 647 11.23 -8.16 -1.82
N LEU A 648 10.22 -8.80 -1.25
CA LEU A 648 10.27 -10.21 -0.85
C LEU A 648 10.39 -11.15 -2.04
N ALA A 649 9.71 -10.88 -3.16
CA ALA A 649 9.79 -11.68 -4.37
C ALA A 649 11.22 -11.66 -4.97
N VAL A 650 11.84 -10.49 -5.02
CA VAL A 650 13.21 -10.31 -5.53
C VAL A 650 14.23 -10.94 -4.58
N LEU A 651 14.08 -10.73 -3.27
CA LEU A 651 14.94 -11.34 -2.24
C LEU A 651 14.95 -12.87 -2.32
N ARG A 652 13.77 -13.48 -2.41
CA ARG A 652 13.60 -14.94 -2.54
C ARG A 652 14.13 -15.49 -3.87
N GLY A 653 14.30 -14.65 -4.89
CA GLY A 653 14.95 -15.01 -6.15
C GLY A 653 16.47 -15.13 -6.04
N GLY A 654 17.12 -14.36 -5.16
CA GLY A 654 18.56 -14.45 -4.88
C GLY A 654 19.49 -13.93 -5.99
N GLU A 655 18.95 -13.44 -7.11
CA GLU A 655 19.77 -12.98 -8.25
C GLU A 655 20.36 -11.58 -8.04
N VAL A 656 19.68 -10.69 -7.30
CA VAL A 656 20.00 -9.26 -7.17
C VAL A 656 20.87 -8.95 -5.94
N ASP A 657 21.90 -8.11 -6.11
CA ASP A 657 22.83 -7.67 -5.05
C ASP A 657 22.44 -6.37 -4.37
N LEU A 658 21.81 -5.44 -5.08
CA LEU A 658 21.26 -4.20 -4.51
C LEU A 658 19.76 -4.14 -4.81
N ILE A 659 18.93 -4.19 -3.78
CA ILE A 659 17.50 -3.95 -3.86
C ILE A 659 17.24 -2.65 -3.09
N ALA A 660 16.81 -1.59 -3.78
CA ALA A 660 16.41 -0.35 -3.13
C ALA A 660 14.94 -0.07 -3.43
N ALA A 661 14.10 -0.14 -2.41
CA ALA A 661 12.66 0.04 -2.51
C ALA A 661 12.18 1.18 -1.62
N ARG A 662 11.11 1.85 -2.04
CA ARG A 662 10.41 2.84 -1.22
C ARG A 662 8.97 2.41 -1.00
N VAL A 663 8.47 2.67 0.20
CA VAL A 663 7.08 2.49 0.60
C VAL A 663 6.44 3.87 0.66
N ALA A 664 5.93 4.34 -0.48
CA ALA A 664 5.46 5.71 -0.67
C ALA A 664 4.15 6.01 0.09
N SER A 665 3.35 4.97 0.33
CA SER A 665 2.02 5.10 0.94
C SER A 665 2.04 5.60 2.40
N LEU A 666 3.19 5.52 3.11
CA LEU A 666 3.29 6.01 4.49
C LEU A 666 3.16 7.54 4.57
N ASP A 667 3.78 8.29 3.66
CA ASP A 667 3.66 9.74 3.62
C ASP A 667 2.23 10.18 3.28
N LEU A 668 1.61 9.51 2.29
CA LEU A 668 0.23 9.76 1.89
C LEU A 668 -0.76 9.54 3.05
N VAL A 669 -0.57 8.49 3.86
CA VAL A 669 -1.36 8.25 5.08
C VAL A 669 -1.01 9.23 6.19
N THR A 670 0.24 9.68 6.29
CA THR A 670 0.67 10.74 7.22
C THR A 670 -0.06 12.04 6.91
N HIS A 671 0.01 12.54 5.67
CA HIS A 671 -0.74 13.71 5.20
C HIS A 671 -2.27 13.55 5.29
N ALA A 672 -2.81 12.33 5.27
CA ALA A 672 -4.23 12.10 5.42
C ALA A 672 -4.70 12.00 6.90
N THR A 673 -3.83 11.54 7.82
CA THR A 673 -4.27 11.08 9.16
C THR A 673 -3.40 11.54 10.34
N PHE A 674 -2.41 12.44 10.11
CA PHE A 674 -1.62 13.03 11.21
C PHE A 674 -2.44 13.95 12.13
N GLY A 675 -3.47 14.65 11.61
CA GLY A 675 -4.34 15.54 12.40
C GLY A 675 -4.85 14.89 13.70
N PRO A 676 -5.53 13.73 13.64
CA PRO A 676 -5.93 12.96 14.82
C PRO A 676 -4.81 12.49 15.77
N LEU A 677 -3.56 12.37 15.29
CA LEU A 677 -2.39 12.12 16.15
C LEU A 677 -1.91 13.41 16.85
N ALA A 678 -2.26 14.58 16.30
CA ALA A 678 -1.92 15.88 16.83
C ALA A 678 -3.06 16.55 17.62
N GLU A 679 -4.25 15.96 17.72
CA GLU A 679 -5.33 16.40 18.61
C GLU A 679 -4.91 16.32 20.10
N GLU A 680 -5.50 17.15 20.97
CA GLU A 680 -5.25 17.06 22.42
C GLU A 680 -6.15 16.01 23.08
N GLY A 681 -5.55 14.94 23.62
CA GLY A 681 -6.32 13.97 24.41
C GLY A 681 -5.71 12.59 24.53
N GLN A 682 -6.50 11.67 25.08
CA GLN A 682 -6.17 10.25 25.17
C GLN A 682 -6.74 9.51 23.96
N HIS A 683 -5.88 9.21 22.98
CA HIS A 683 -6.26 8.49 21.77
C HIS A 683 -6.02 6.96 21.87
N ASP A 684 -5.43 6.48 22.97
CA ASP A 684 -5.16 5.07 23.29
C ASP A 684 -4.35 4.27 22.23
N GLY A 685 -3.82 4.95 21.23
CA GLY A 685 -3.15 4.39 20.06
C GLY A 685 -4.10 3.85 18.98
N ASP A 686 -5.37 4.19 19.03
CA ASP A 686 -6.39 3.69 18.09
C ASP A 686 -6.53 4.56 16.81
N LEU A 687 -5.40 5.03 16.29
CA LEU A 687 -5.33 5.93 15.14
C LEU A 687 -4.81 5.21 13.89
N ALA A 688 -5.32 5.59 12.71
CA ALA A 688 -4.99 4.98 11.43
C ALA A 688 -3.48 5.00 11.15
N LEU A 689 -2.82 6.16 11.31
CA LEU A 689 -1.37 6.28 11.16
C LEU A 689 -0.61 5.29 12.05
N LEU A 690 -1.00 5.16 13.33
CA LEU A 690 -0.34 4.24 14.25
C LEU A 690 -0.59 2.76 13.89
N ARG A 691 -1.76 2.41 13.34
CA ARG A 691 -2.02 1.08 12.78
C ARG A 691 -1.19 0.83 11.51
N PHE A 692 -0.97 1.85 10.68
CA PHE A 692 -0.11 1.77 9.50
C PHE A 692 1.35 1.48 9.87
N TYR A 693 1.93 2.17 10.87
CA TYR A 693 3.28 1.84 11.37
C TYR A 693 3.38 0.40 11.91
N ARG A 694 2.35 -0.12 12.61
CA ARG A 694 2.30 -1.53 13.04
C ARG A 694 2.23 -2.50 11.84
N TYR A 695 1.57 -2.11 10.75
CA TYR A 695 1.53 -2.90 9.51
C TYR A 695 2.90 -2.96 8.84
N LEU A 696 3.60 -1.82 8.74
CA LEU A 696 4.97 -1.78 8.23
C LEU A 696 5.91 -2.61 9.10
N ASP A 697 5.80 -2.56 10.42
CA ASP A 697 6.58 -3.42 11.33
C ASP A 697 6.37 -4.92 11.05
N LEU A 698 5.10 -5.35 10.92
CA LEU A 698 4.74 -6.73 10.57
C LEU A 698 5.38 -7.17 9.24
N ARG A 699 5.28 -6.34 8.19
CA ARG A 699 5.85 -6.61 6.85
C ARG A 699 7.37 -6.60 6.85
N LEU A 700 8.02 -5.66 7.57
CA LEU A 700 9.47 -5.65 7.79
C LEU A 700 9.95 -6.96 8.44
N GLY A 701 9.10 -7.60 9.27
CA GLY A 701 9.39 -8.90 9.85
C GLY A 701 9.57 -10.00 8.82
N GLU A 702 8.86 -9.94 7.69
CA GLU A 702 9.09 -10.85 6.56
C GLU A 702 10.38 -10.55 5.82
N VAL A 703 10.75 -9.27 5.66
CA VAL A 703 12.00 -8.87 5.01
C VAL A 703 13.20 -9.33 5.86
N LEU A 704 13.16 -9.09 7.17
CA LEU A 704 14.17 -9.57 8.13
C LEU A 704 14.26 -11.11 8.19
N ARG A 705 13.20 -11.85 7.84
CA ARG A 705 13.21 -13.32 7.70
C ARG A 705 13.76 -13.80 6.36
N ALA A 706 13.81 -12.94 5.34
CA ALA A 706 14.23 -13.28 3.98
C ALA A 706 15.73 -13.00 3.71
N ILE A 707 16.39 -12.22 4.57
CA ILE A 707 17.84 -12.00 4.52
C ILE A 707 18.63 -13.15 5.19
N ASP A 708 19.86 -13.36 4.73
CA ASP A 708 20.80 -14.32 5.31
C ASP A 708 21.89 -13.63 6.16
N ALA A 709 22.92 -14.40 6.55
CA ALA A 709 23.99 -13.92 7.42
C ALA A 709 25.05 -13.05 6.73
N ASP A 710 25.10 -12.95 5.40
CA ASP A 710 26.04 -12.09 4.66
C ASP A 710 25.42 -10.74 4.23
N ASP A 711 24.09 -10.67 4.23
CA ASP A 711 23.26 -9.54 3.82
C ASP A 711 23.30 -8.34 4.78
N LEU A 712 23.04 -7.16 4.20
CA LEU A 712 22.79 -5.91 4.91
C LEU A 712 21.37 -5.41 4.64
N LEU A 713 20.52 -5.39 5.66
CA LEU A 713 19.21 -4.73 5.63
C LEU A 713 19.33 -3.31 6.20
N VAL A 714 18.81 -2.33 5.46
CA VAL A 714 18.73 -0.92 5.83
C VAL A 714 17.25 -0.53 5.79
N VAL A 715 16.71 -0.12 6.93
CA VAL A 715 15.39 0.49 7.05
C VAL A 715 15.60 1.95 7.38
N ALA A 716 15.27 2.83 6.45
CA ALA A 716 15.52 4.25 6.58
C ALA A 716 14.35 5.07 6.02
N SER A 717 14.47 6.39 5.98
CA SER A 717 13.41 7.27 5.49
C SER A 717 13.96 8.55 4.86
N ASP A 718 13.40 8.94 3.73
CA ASP A 718 13.67 10.19 3.01
C ASP A 718 13.45 11.46 3.86
N HIS A 719 12.45 11.50 4.74
CA HIS A 719 12.23 12.60 5.70
C HIS A 719 11.39 12.15 6.91
N GLY A 720 11.33 12.98 7.96
CA GLY A 720 10.36 12.83 9.05
C GLY A 720 9.05 13.59 8.77
N ALA A 721 8.19 13.67 9.80
CA ALA A 721 6.88 14.29 9.71
C ALA A 721 6.57 15.15 10.95
N ARG A 722 6.27 16.43 10.73
CA ARG A 722 5.97 17.39 11.82
C ARG A 722 4.47 17.64 11.98
N THR A 723 3.74 17.74 10.86
CA THR A 723 2.28 17.99 10.79
C THR A 723 1.69 17.29 9.56
N SER A 724 0.37 17.34 9.35
CA SER A 724 -0.21 16.89 8.07
C SER A 724 0.13 17.80 6.87
N PHE A 725 0.89 18.89 7.07
CA PHE A 725 1.30 19.86 6.03
C PHE A 725 2.82 20.05 5.92
N GLU A 726 3.61 19.51 6.87
CA GLU A 726 5.04 19.79 7.00
C GLU A 726 5.83 18.50 7.27
N HIS A 727 6.77 18.22 6.37
CA HIS A 727 7.83 17.24 6.58
C HIS A 727 8.85 17.76 7.61
N ASP A 728 9.75 16.87 8.02
CA ASP A 728 10.80 17.15 8.98
C ASP A 728 12.16 16.66 8.49
N GLU A 729 13.23 17.37 8.83
CA GLU A 729 14.59 17.03 8.39
C GLU A 729 15.11 15.74 9.04
N GLU A 730 14.68 15.44 10.28
CA GLU A 730 15.11 14.27 11.05
C GLU A 730 14.23 13.04 10.78
N SER A 731 14.83 11.97 10.24
CA SER A 731 14.13 10.76 9.81
C SER A 731 14.74 9.47 10.37
N LEU A 732 13.99 8.36 10.26
CA LEU A 732 14.40 7.02 10.70
C LEU A 732 15.66 6.53 9.96
N PHE A 733 16.60 5.93 10.71
CA PHE A 733 17.65 5.07 10.15
C PHE A 733 18.03 3.92 11.09
N VAL A 734 17.94 2.70 10.57
CA VAL A 734 18.34 1.44 11.22
C VAL A 734 19.00 0.52 10.20
N ALA A 735 20.15 -0.06 10.53
CA ALA A 735 20.83 -1.03 9.67
C ALA A 735 21.24 -2.28 10.44
N VAL A 736 21.00 -3.45 9.86
CA VAL A 736 21.32 -4.78 10.42
C VAL A 736 22.09 -5.60 9.38
N GLY A 737 23.24 -6.15 9.76
CA GLY A 737 24.04 -7.00 8.90
C GLY A 737 25.48 -7.16 9.43
N PRO A 738 26.33 -7.93 8.73
CA PRO A 738 27.75 -8.07 9.07
C PRO A 738 28.48 -6.73 9.19
N GLY A 739 29.45 -6.68 10.09
CA GLY A 739 30.24 -5.49 10.32
C GLY A 739 29.56 -4.36 11.09
N LEU A 740 28.28 -4.51 11.48
CA LEU A 740 27.58 -3.53 12.32
C LEU A 740 27.56 -3.95 13.78
N ALA A 741 27.56 -2.95 14.68
CA ALA A 741 27.49 -3.19 16.12
C ALA A 741 26.02 -3.28 16.54
N GLY A 742 25.58 -4.48 16.93
CA GLY A 742 24.22 -4.70 17.45
C GLY A 742 23.96 -3.91 18.74
N GLY A 743 22.80 -3.25 18.81
CA GLY A 743 22.47 -2.29 19.87
C GLY A 743 23.21 -0.96 19.75
N GLY A 744 23.93 -0.74 18.65
CA GLY A 744 24.75 0.45 18.44
C GLY A 744 23.92 1.69 18.12
N ARG A 745 24.37 2.86 18.56
CA ARG A 745 23.91 4.17 18.09
C ARG A 745 25.10 4.93 17.49
N VAL A 746 24.92 5.51 16.32
CA VAL A 746 25.82 6.56 15.80
C VAL A 746 25.41 7.86 16.49
N GLU A 747 26.37 8.51 17.15
CA GLU A 747 26.14 9.79 17.84
C GLU A 747 26.13 11.00 16.88
N GLU A 748 26.68 10.80 15.68
CA GLU A 748 26.66 11.72 14.56
C GLU A 748 25.36 11.52 13.76
N ASP A 749 24.68 12.61 13.40
CA ASP A 749 23.53 12.53 12.50
C ASP A 749 24.02 12.22 11.07
N LEU A 750 23.32 11.31 10.38
CA LEU A 750 23.71 10.82 9.05
C LEU A 750 22.99 11.63 7.97
N SER A 751 23.70 12.22 7.01
CA SER A 751 23.07 12.89 5.86
C SER A 751 22.76 11.89 4.76
N ILE A 752 21.54 11.92 4.20
CA ILE A 752 21.11 11.02 3.12
C ILE A 752 22.02 11.05 1.88
N ASP A 753 22.68 12.18 1.63
CA ASP A 753 23.72 12.39 0.61
C ASP A 753 24.87 11.38 0.72
N GLY A 754 25.14 10.89 1.94
CA GLY A 754 26.15 9.88 2.25
C GLY A 754 25.71 8.42 2.04
N MET A 755 24.41 8.16 1.93
CA MET A 755 23.88 6.79 1.94
C MET A 755 24.28 6.02 0.67
N GLY A 756 24.26 6.67 -0.51
CA GLY A 756 24.70 6.05 -1.76
C GLY A 756 26.18 5.65 -1.76
N TRP A 757 27.05 6.46 -1.14
CA TRP A 757 28.46 6.10 -0.92
C TRP A 757 28.61 4.87 -0.03
N TRP A 758 27.87 4.82 1.08
CA TRP A 758 27.95 3.72 2.03
C TRP A 758 27.43 2.40 1.45
N ILE A 759 26.32 2.43 0.70
CA ILE A 759 25.77 1.27 -0.02
C ILE A 759 26.76 0.75 -1.06
N ALA A 760 27.32 1.63 -1.90
CA ALA A 760 28.32 1.26 -2.88
C ALA A 760 29.55 0.62 -2.21
N ARG A 761 30.03 1.20 -1.10
CA ARG A 761 31.15 0.67 -0.31
C ARG A 761 30.84 -0.68 0.32
N ALA A 762 29.63 -0.90 0.83
CA ALA A 762 29.21 -2.18 1.42
C ALA A 762 29.25 -3.32 0.40
N LEU A 763 28.99 -3.02 -0.88
CA LEU A 763 29.08 -3.93 -2.02
C LEU A 763 30.49 -4.02 -2.66
N GLY A 764 31.48 -3.30 -2.13
CA GLY A 764 32.88 -3.36 -2.57
C GLY A 764 33.29 -2.31 -3.62
N PHE A 765 32.45 -1.31 -3.89
CA PHE A 765 32.76 -0.22 -4.83
C PHE A 765 33.24 1.02 -4.07
N GLU A 766 34.43 1.53 -4.42
CA GLU A 766 34.96 2.77 -3.85
C GLU A 766 34.71 3.96 -4.79
N ARG A 767 34.10 5.03 -4.25
CA ARG A 767 33.72 6.24 -4.98
C ARG A 767 34.06 7.49 -4.16
N ASP A 768 34.41 8.55 -4.87
CA ASP A 768 34.61 9.89 -4.30
C ASP A 768 33.27 10.63 -4.28
N TRP A 769 32.36 10.12 -3.44
CA TRP A 769 31.02 10.64 -3.20
C TRP A 769 30.95 11.25 -1.81
N PRO A 770 29.96 12.14 -1.52
CA PRO A 770 29.67 12.58 -0.17
C PRO A 770 29.49 11.38 0.75
N ARG A 771 29.93 11.52 1.99
CA ARG A 771 29.94 10.42 2.96
C ARG A 771 28.95 10.62 4.10
N GLY A 772 28.52 11.86 4.34
CA GLY A 772 27.39 12.18 5.22
C GLY A 772 27.43 11.57 6.62
N GLY A 773 28.61 11.38 7.24
CA GLY A 773 28.75 10.76 8.56
C GLY A 773 28.79 9.21 8.55
N PHE A 774 28.52 8.57 7.42
CA PHE A 774 28.53 7.10 7.29
C PHE A 774 29.92 6.47 7.43
N GLU A 775 31.02 7.25 7.52
CA GLU A 775 32.35 6.71 7.81
C GLU A 775 32.42 5.95 9.14
N SER A 776 31.64 6.40 10.12
CA SER A 776 31.47 5.77 11.43
C SER A 776 31.02 4.30 11.30
N LEU A 777 30.06 4.03 10.40
CA LEU A 777 29.56 2.70 10.07
C LEU A 777 30.56 1.90 9.20
N ALA A 778 31.20 2.57 8.24
CA ALA A 778 32.12 1.93 7.30
C ALA A 778 33.39 1.37 7.96
N GLY A 779 33.86 1.98 9.06
CA GLY A 779 35.03 1.52 9.81
C GLY A 779 34.85 0.14 10.45
N ALA A 780 33.63 -0.18 10.90
CA ALA A 780 33.32 -1.46 11.53
C ALA A 780 33.24 -2.61 10.50
N ALA A 781 32.64 -2.36 9.32
CA ALA A 781 32.52 -3.36 8.24
C ALA A 781 33.85 -3.71 7.55
N ALA A 782 34.77 -2.76 7.39
CA ALA A 782 36.06 -2.99 6.74
C ALA A 782 36.98 -3.95 7.54
N ALA A 783 36.84 -3.98 8.87
CA ALA A 783 37.62 -4.85 9.76
C ALA A 783 37.27 -6.34 9.62
N GLU A 784 36.08 -6.66 9.11
CA GLU A 784 35.58 -8.04 8.97
C GLU A 784 35.88 -8.64 7.59
N LEU A 785 35.73 -7.87 6.51
CA LEU A 785 36.19 -8.25 5.16
C LEU A 785 37.69 -8.60 5.15
N SER A 786 38.48 -7.89 5.98
CA SER A 786 39.91 -8.13 6.16
C SER A 786 40.23 -9.46 6.87
N ARG A 787 39.27 -10.10 7.54
CA ARG A 787 39.44 -11.39 8.23
C ARG A 787 39.01 -12.59 7.38
N GLY A 788 38.04 -12.42 6.47
CA GLY A 788 37.58 -13.47 5.56
C GLY A 788 38.59 -13.84 4.46
N GLY A 789 39.58 -12.99 4.20
CA GLY A 789 40.64 -13.23 3.20
C GLY A 789 41.84 -14.06 3.69
N ALA A 790 41.84 -14.53 4.95
CA ALA A 790 42.86 -15.46 5.43
C ALA A 790 42.47 -16.90 5.05
N GLU A 791 43.24 -17.53 4.15
CA GLU A 791 43.08 -18.96 3.84
C GLU A 791 43.09 -19.78 5.14
N PRO A 792 42.23 -20.81 5.28
CA PRO A 792 42.32 -21.73 6.40
C PRO A 792 43.67 -22.43 6.36
N SER A 793 44.54 -22.12 7.32
CA SER A 793 45.81 -22.81 7.46
C SER A 793 45.54 -24.27 7.84
N ASP A 794 45.84 -25.20 6.91
CA ASP A 794 45.74 -26.64 7.16
C ASP A 794 46.47 -27.03 8.46
N GLY A 795 45.72 -27.61 9.41
CA GLY A 795 46.18 -28.03 10.73
C GLY A 795 45.34 -29.16 11.30
#